data_AF-A0A4V6AP37-F1
#
_entry.id   AF-A0A4V6AP37-F1
#
_cell.length_a   1.000
_cell.length_b   1.000
_cell.length_c   1.000
_cell.angle_alpha   90.00
_cell.angle_beta   90.00
_cell.angle_gamma   90.00
#
_symmetry.space_group_name_H-M   'P 1'
#
loop_
_entity.id
_entity.type
_entity.pdbx_description
1 polymer ?
#
loop_
_entity_poly.entity_id
_entity_poly.type
_entity_poly.pdbx_seq_one_letter_code
_entity_poly.pdbx_strand_id
1 'polypeptide(L)'
;MSGDGEAVAGGGDGLQPLCDPHQRGFNSAPELSVSPSSRFLQVELELNTHLRRLTFSEPVRYIYNPLEYAWDTHRCYVEKYCQAGQRVLFLGMNPGPFGMAQTGVPFGEVKSVVDWLKITGEVGHPSDEHPKRRITGLACTQSEVSGARFWGFFRKLCGEPSLFFQHCFVHNLCPLIFMSASGKNLTPPELLLREREALLALCDIALCQAVEALGVSMVIGVGRVAEQRARRALSAAGVQGVRVEGIMHPSPRNPLANKGWEEVAKAKLSELGVMSMLKKELLQLCLACIWREQTGTLRTAAIKETEHLWLQSALQTSVYIPSMQRNAMGSQLPITMDKQPAVVFRNVGQLYFPQTRVECHYSLTPDHQWDSSDWIGIFEVGWSSVKEYYTYTWALVPEGYTEGTDVNCCVHFQAFFLPRPSTVEYEFVYVDKMGEVCARSRPFTFCEPKPLDELETLKEEQDEEDGEEELLLVVPRAQLLQSRLEECLKQQADIQQALDVTKKEREDESENSKKTRMEWEREREAMREEISELRDNMRQNYETLKKMEGKHKDVKYSQESLTSELSKHLAEKEESEQRIKDLEEDIKVLSDRKKEGDVELERQAENEAALVEMRGLRERLEASEHTAESLHRQLRELGTRQGHAHTELHQARLQVAQLTLQLSEENLLLREERANWALERETYKHAAETDKKKLQELSCEVQRKEEWLQEERMEREKLEVELECERDCNRVLLSDTKRELQELKAARGSSFEDDEDAASASPRSICSPLFFSTHLERLDRGEIPAETHIQSKEEEQASDTQAADSPMW
;
A
#
# COMPACT_ATOMS: atom_id res chain seq x y z
N MET A 1 -13.89 17.12 55.11
CA MET A 1 -12.64 17.67 54.54
C MET A 1 -12.95 17.97 53.09
N SER A 2 -13.60 19.10 52.77
CA SER A 2 -13.22 20.51 53.03
C SER A 2 -12.11 20.95 52.06
N GLY A 3 -12.33 21.93 51.17
CA GLY A 3 -13.55 22.73 50.98
C GLY A 3 -13.59 23.47 49.64
N ASP A 4 -14.57 24.36 49.49
CA ASP A 4 -14.89 25.05 48.23
C ASP A 4 -14.00 26.26 47.91
N GLY A 5 -13.87 26.55 46.61
CA GLY A 5 -13.90 27.88 45.99
C GLY A 5 -12.84 28.94 46.33
N GLU A 6 -12.19 29.49 45.29
CA GLU A 6 -12.41 30.89 44.86
C GLU A 6 -11.76 31.19 43.49
N ALA A 7 -12.04 32.36 42.92
CA ALA A 7 -11.49 32.81 41.64
C ALA A 7 -11.13 34.31 41.67
N VAL A 8 -9.97 34.67 41.10
CA VAL A 8 -9.53 36.07 40.89
C VAL A 8 -8.84 36.17 39.52
N ALA A 9 -9.00 37.31 38.84
CA ALA A 9 -8.43 37.59 37.52
C ALA A 9 -7.63 38.93 37.52
N GLY A 10 -6.85 39.19 36.47
CA GLY A 10 -6.31 40.54 36.23
C GLY A 10 -5.22 40.69 35.15
N GLY A 11 -5.47 41.58 34.18
CA GLY A 11 -4.45 42.22 33.32
C GLY A 11 -3.96 41.42 32.08
N GLY A 12 -4.10 41.89 30.83
CA GLY A 12 -4.95 42.99 30.33
C GLY A 12 -4.21 44.21 29.75
N ASP A 13 -3.85 44.16 28.46
CA ASP A 13 -3.70 45.29 27.52
C ASP A 13 -3.54 44.75 26.07
N GLY A 14 -3.98 45.41 24.99
CA GLY A 14 -4.82 46.61 24.95
C GLY A 14 -4.69 47.48 23.68
N LEU A 15 -5.03 46.99 22.46
CA LEU A 15 -5.19 47.85 21.27
C LEU A 15 -5.94 47.16 20.10
N GLN A 16 -6.89 47.87 19.46
CA GLN A 16 -7.51 47.51 18.16
C GLN A 16 -6.89 48.36 17.03
N PRO A 17 -7.02 47.97 15.74
CA PRO A 17 -8.16 48.47 14.96
C PRO A 17 -8.72 47.51 13.89
N LEU A 18 -9.71 48.02 13.14
CA LEU A 18 -10.52 47.40 12.09
C LEU A 18 -9.72 46.78 10.92
N CYS A 19 -10.18 45.66 10.36
CA CYS A 19 -10.80 45.62 9.03
C CYS A 19 -11.31 44.21 8.62
N ASP A 20 -12.26 44.18 7.68
CA ASP A 20 -12.94 42.99 7.13
C ASP A 20 -12.12 42.29 6.02
N PRO A 21 -11.96 40.95 6.04
CA PRO A 21 -11.39 40.16 4.95
C PRO A 21 -12.37 39.13 4.34
N HIS A 22 -13.55 39.54 3.87
CA HIS A 22 -14.16 38.85 2.74
C HIS A 22 -13.14 38.69 1.58
N GLN A 23 -13.24 37.59 0.83
CA GLN A 23 -12.42 37.24 -0.36
C GLN A 23 -10.93 36.93 -0.12
N ARG A 24 -10.65 35.71 0.33
CA ARG A 24 -9.62 34.87 -0.33
C ARG A 24 -10.17 33.48 -0.63
N GLY A 25 -10.84 33.37 -1.78
CA GLY A 25 -11.13 32.06 -2.35
C GLY A 25 -9.82 31.38 -2.73
N PHE A 26 -9.52 30.25 -2.11
CA PHE A 26 -8.60 29.29 -2.73
C PHE A 26 -9.28 28.78 -4.00
N ASN A 27 -8.65 28.98 -5.15
CA ASN A 27 -9.06 28.30 -6.38
C ASN A 27 -8.73 26.82 -6.21
N SER A 28 -9.70 26.04 -5.74
CA SER A 28 -9.79 24.64 -6.12
C SER A 28 -9.80 24.55 -7.65
N ALA A 29 -9.18 23.50 -8.19
CA ALA A 29 -9.38 23.18 -9.60
C ALA A 29 -10.89 22.99 -9.86
N PRO A 30 -11.42 23.36 -11.04
CA PRO A 30 -12.84 23.21 -11.31
C PRO A 30 -13.23 21.75 -11.16
N GLU A 31 -14.14 21.46 -10.23
CA GLU A 31 -14.79 20.15 -10.16
C GLU A 31 -15.49 19.91 -11.50
N LEU A 32 -14.99 18.90 -12.23
CA LEU A 32 -15.66 18.41 -13.43
C LEU A 32 -17.06 17.97 -13.01
N SER A 33 -18.08 18.66 -13.48
CA SER A 33 -19.48 18.42 -13.13
C SER A 33 -19.93 17.06 -13.65
N VAL A 34 -19.73 16.03 -12.81
CA VAL A 34 -20.03 14.62 -13.10
C VAL A 34 -21.49 14.52 -13.54
N SER A 35 -21.71 14.05 -14.77
CA SER A 35 -23.07 13.93 -15.30
C SER A 35 -23.89 12.92 -14.48
N PRO A 36 -25.22 13.06 -14.40
CA PRO A 36 -26.09 12.04 -13.82
C PRO A 36 -25.81 10.65 -14.39
N SER A 37 -25.64 10.53 -15.71
CA SER A 37 -25.25 9.29 -16.39
C SER A 37 -23.91 8.70 -15.90
N SER A 38 -22.90 9.54 -15.64
CA SER A 38 -21.59 9.07 -15.13
C SER A 38 -21.69 8.57 -13.69
N ARG A 39 -22.42 9.29 -12.82
CA ARG A 39 -22.66 8.86 -11.43
C ARG A 39 -23.55 7.61 -11.36
N PHE A 40 -24.53 7.48 -12.25
CA PHE A 40 -25.41 6.32 -12.34
C PHE A 40 -24.64 5.04 -12.72
N LEU A 41 -23.83 5.10 -13.79
CA LEU A 41 -22.98 3.97 -14.22
C LEU A 41 -21.97 3.56 -13.14
N GLN A 42 -21.43 4.53 -12.39
CA GLN A 42 -20.54 4.24 -11.27
C GLN A 42 -21.24 3.43 -10.15
N VAL A 43 -22.48 3.78 -9.80
CA VAL A 43 -23.29 3.03 -8.83
C VAL A 43 -23.57 1.60 -9.30
N GLU A 44 -23.82 1.40 -10.60
CA GLU A 44 -24.01 0.06 -11.18
C GLU A 44 -22.72 -0.78 -11.20
N LEU A 45 -21.55 -0.17 -11.44
CA LEU A 45 -20.25 -0.84 -11.35
C LEU A 45 -19.89 -1.22 -9.90
N GLU A 46 -20.21 -0.36 -8.94
CA GLU A 46 -20.07 -0.65 -7.51
C GLU A 46 -21.02 -1.77 -7.07
N LEU A 47 -22.29 -1.74 -7.49
CA LEU A 47 -23.26 -2.81 -7.23
C LEU A 47 -22.76 -4.14 -7.80
N ASN A 48 -22.33 -4.18 -9.07
CA ASN A 48 -21.73 -5.38 -9.69
C ASN A 48 -20.56 -5.94 -8.87
N THR A 49 -19.68 -5.06 -8.37
CA THR A 49 -18.51 -5.44 -7.57
C THR A 49 -18.87 -6.08 -6.23
N HIS A 50 -20.01 -5.69 -5.64
CA HIS A 50 -20.54 -6.34 -4.44
C HIS A 50 -21.30 -7.64 -4.78
N LEU A 51 -22.11 -7.65 -5.84
CA LEU A 51 -22.91 -8.81 -6.25
C LEU A 51 -22.06 -10.03 -6.60
N ARG A 52 -20.87 -9.84 -7.20
CA ARG A 52 -19.88 -10.91 -7.47
C ARG A 52 -19.46 -11.71 -6.22
N ARG A 53 -19.66 -11.16 -5.02
CA ARG A 53 -19.28 -11.78 -3.74
C ARG A 53 -20.40 -12.65 -3.14
N LEU A 54 -21.60 -12.61 -3.71
CA LEU A 54 -22.72 -13.44 -3.29
C LEU A 54 -22.63 -14.83 -3.90
N THR A 55 -22.89 -15.85 -3.08
CA THR A 55 -23.15 -17.21 -3.53
C THR A 55 -24.63 -17.53 -3.34
N PHE A 56 -25.17 -18.37 -4.22
CA PHE A 56 -26.56 -18.81 -4.22
C PHE A 56 -26.58 -20.33 -4.34
N SER A 57 -27.41 -20.98 -3.54
CA SER A 57 -27.55 -22.44 -3.48
C SER A 57 -28.83 -22.90 -4.21
N GLU A 58 -29.10 -24.21 -4.17
CA GLU A 58 -30.29 -24.75 -4.84
C GLU A 58 -31.58 -24.10 -4.31
N PRO A 59 -32.53 -23.71 -5.19
CA PRO A 59 -32.69 -24.16 -6.58
C PRO A 59 -31.96 -23.32 -7.65
N VAL A 60 -31.12 -22.36 -7.29
CA VAL A 60 -30.32 -21.59 -8.27
C VAL A 60 -29.21 -22.47 -8.85
N ARG A 61 -29.06 -22.48 -10.18
CA ARG A 61 -27.91 -23.09 -10.87
C ARG A 61 -27.22 -22.14 -11.83
N TYR A 62 -27.97 -21.25 -12.48
CA TYR A 62 -27.42 -20.27 -13.43
C TYR A 62 -27.78 -18.86 -13.00
N ILE A 63 -26.82 -17.95 -13.11
CA ILE A 63 -26.95 -16.53 -12.77
C ILE A 63 -26.33 -15.75 -13.91
N TYR A 64 -27.07 -14.86 -14.54
CA TYR A 64 -26.50 -13.94 -15.54
C TYR A 64 -26.58 -12.50 -15.04
N ASN A 65 -25.54 -11.71 -15.33
CA ASN A 65 -25.51 -10.27 -15.10
C ASN A 65 -25.38 -9.48 -16.43
N PRO A 66 -26.47 -9.00 -17.04
CA PRO A 66 -26.40 -8.17 -18.25
C PRO A 66 -25.61 -6.88 -18.07
N LEU A 67 -25.40 -6.37 -16.84
CA LEU A 67 -24.50 -5.24 -16.60
C LEU A 67 -23.00 -5.61 -16.68
N GLU A 68 -22.67 -6.83 -17.11
CA GLU A 68 -21.31 -7.25 -17.45
C GLU A 68 -21.19 -7.61 -18.94
N TYR A 69 -21.97 -8.56 -19.45
CA TYR A 69 -21.84 -9.01 -20.84
C TYR A 69 -22.63 -8.16 -21.85
N ALA A 70 -23.63 -7.38 -21.42
CA ALA A 70 -24.36 -6.43 -22.27
C ALA A 70 -24.05 -4.97 -21.86
N TRP A 71 -22.86 -4.74 -21.31
CA TRP A 71 -22.46 -3.45 -20.77
C TRP A 71 -22.46 -2.33 -21.83
N ASP A 72 -22.03 -2.58 -23.06
CA ASP A 72 -21.96 -1.54 -24.09
C ASP A 72 -23.35 -1.04 -24.51
N THR A 73 -24.32 -1.95 -24.71
CA THR A 73 -25.70 -1.55 -25.00
C THR A 73 -26.37 -0.90 -23.80
N HIS A 74 -26.07 -1.35 -22.58
CA HIS A 74 -26.55 -0.72 -21.36
C HIS A 74 -25.98 0.70 -21.18
N ARG A 75 -24.67 0.86 -21.32
CA ARG A 75 -23.96 2.15 -21.26
C ARG A 75 -24.48 3.12 -22.32
N CYS A 76 -24.67 2.65 -23.56
CA CYS A 76 -25.30 3.42 -24.63
C CYS A 76 -26.70 3.93 -24.23
N TYR A 77 -27.49 3.12 -23.51
CA TYR A 77 -28.78 3.54 -22.97
C TYR A 77 -28.65 4.61 -21.87
N VAL A 78 -27.77 4.43 -20.89
CA VAL A 78 -27.60 5.38 -19.78
C VAL A 78 -26.98 6.70 -20.26
N GLU A 79 -25.88 6.69 -21.02
CA GLU A 79 -25.23 7.92 -21.51
C GLU A 79 -26.16 8.77 -22.38
N LYS A 80 -27.04 8.11 -23.14
CA LYS A 80 -28.02 8.77 -24.01
C LYS A 80 -29.22 9.32 -23.26
N TYR A 81 -29.74 8.58 -22.27
CA TYR A 81 -31.05 8.85 -21.68
C TYR A 81 -31.08 9.17 -20.18
N CYS A 82 -29.98 9.04 -19.43
CA CYS A 82 -29.88 9.48 -18.03
C CYS A 82 -29.38 10.93 -17.97
N GLN A 83 -30.32 11.88 -18.03
CA GLN A 83 -30.06 13.31 -18.14
C GLN A 83 -30.58 14.08 -16.91
N ALA A 84 -30.00 15.24 -16.62
CA ALA A 84 -30.45 16.09 -15.52
C ALA A 84 -31.89 16.62 -15.74
N GLY A 85 -32.66 16.77 -14.65
CA GLY A 85 -34.05 17.28 -14.69
C GLY A 85 -35.13 16.19 -14.77
N GLN A 86 -34.74 14.92 -14.74
CA GLN A 86 -35.67 13.79 -14.58
C GLN A 86 -36.35 13.84 -13.21
N ARG A 87 -37.66 13.55 -13.16
CA ARG A 87 -38.47 13.64 -11.94
C ARG A 87 -39.12 12.31 -11.54
N VAL A 88 -39.20 11.34 -12.45
CA VAL A 88 -39.83 10.04 -12.23
C VAL A 88 -38.86 8.90 -12.58
N LEU A 89 -38.60 7.98 -11.65
CA LEU A 89 -37.91 6.72 -11.92
C LEU A 89 -38.90 5.56 -11.96
N PHE A 90 -39.07 4.92 -13.11
CA PHE A 90 -39.76 3.63 -13.20
C PHE A 90 -38.82 2.51 -12.78
N LEU A 91 -39.19 1.75 -11.75
CA LEU A 91 -38.37 0.69 -11.20
C LEU A 91 -39.01 -0.68 -11.47
N GLY A 92 -38.38 -1.50 -12.31
CA GLY A 92 -38.68 -2.92 -12.45
C GLY A 92 -38.05 -3.76 -11.34
N MET A 93 -38.37 -5.06 -11.31
CA MET A 93 -37.83 -5.98 -10.30
C MET A 93 -36.43 -6.47 -10.68
N ASN A 94 -36.31 -7.19 -11.81
CA ASN A 94 -35.06 -7.73 -12.33
C ASN A 94 -35.21 -8.09 -13.83
N PRO A 95 -34.13 -8.37 -14.59
CA PRO A 95 -34.22 -8.76 -15.99
C PRO A 95 -35.13 -9.97 -16.26
N GLY A 96 -35.93 -9.86 -17.33
CA GLY A 96 -36.51 -11.02 -18.00
C GLY A 96 -35.55 -11.61 -19.05
N PRO A 97 -35.72 -12.90 -19.40
CA PRO A 97 -34.76 -13.66 -20.20
C PRO A 97 -34.68 -13.28 -21.69
N PHE A 98 -35.65 -12.50 -22.19
CA PHE A 98 -35.73 -12.08 -23.60
C PHE A 98 -35.80 -10.56 -23.79
N GLY A 99 -35.83 -9.80 -22.68
CA GLY A 99 -35.68 -8.36 -22.63
C GLY A 99 -34.26 -7.98 -22.21
N MET A 100 -34.11 -7.40 -21.01
CA MET A 100 -32.84 -6.87 -20.50
C MET A 100 -31.68 -7.90 -20.51
N ALA A 101 -31.95 -9.20 -20.34
CA ALA A 101 -30.91 -10.23 -20.44
C ALA A 101 -30.32 -10.39 -21.87
N GLN A 102 -31.00 -9.91 -22.91
CA GLN A 102 -30.51 -9.93 -24.30
C GLN A 102 -29.97 -8.56 -24.75
N THR A 103 -30.36 -7.47 -24.08
CA THR A 103 -30.18 -6.10 -24.60
C THR A 103 -29.50 -5.12 -23.64
N GLY A 104 -29.28 -5.49 -22.39
CA GLY A 104 -28.78 -4.58 -21.35
C GLY A 104 -29.79 -3.53 -20.87
N VAL A 105 -30.88 -3.26 -21.62
CA VAL A 105 -31.83 -2.19 -21.32
C VAL A 105 -32.98 -2.67 -20.41
N PRO A 106 -33.36 -1.93 -19.35
CA PRO A 106 -34.53 -2.23 -18.53
C PRO A 106 -35.83 -2.37 -19.33
N PHE A 107 -36.61 -3.42 -19.07
CA PHE A 107 -37.75 -3.83 -19.91
C PHE A 107 -37.42 -3.97 -21.41
N GLY A 108 -36.14 -4.12 -21.77
CA GLY A 108 -35.60 -3.92 -23.11
C GLY A 108 -35.88 -5.06 -24.08
N GLU A 109 -37.14 -5.19 -24.50
CA GLU A 109 -37.51 -6.03 -25.63
C GLU A 109 -36.80 -5.57 -26.91
N VAL A 110 -36.20 -6.51 -27.65
CA VAL A 110 -35.22 -6.23 -28.72
C VAL A 110 -35.74 -5.23 -29.75
N LYS A 111 -36.97 -5.41 -30.25
CA LYS A 111 -37.53 -4.52 -31.26
C LYS A 111 -37.72 -3.10 -30.71
N SER A 112 -38.19 -2.96 -29.48
CA SER A 112 -38.34 -1.66 -28.81
C SER A 112 -36.98 -0.97 -28.59
N VAL A 113 -35.94 -1.74 -28.24
CA VAL A 113 -34.57 -1.24 -28.02
C VAL A 113 -33.91 -0.77 -29.33
N VAL A 114 -34.06 -1.53 -30.41
CA VAL A 114 -33.44 -1.23 -31.71
C VAL A 114 -34.27 -0.25 -32.54
N ASP A 115 -35.59 -0.46 -32.70
CA ASP A 115 -36.43 0.36 -33.58
C ASP A 115 -36.77 1.73 -32.99
N TRP A 116 -36.91 1.84 -31.67
CA TRP A 116 -37.43 3.04 -31.01
C TRP A 116 -36.40 3.73 -30.12
N LEU A 117 -35.82 3.02 -29.15
CA LEU A 117 -34.76 3.60 -28.30
C LEU A 117 -33.45 3.82 -29.07
N LYS A 118 -33.28 3.24 -30.27
CA LYS A 118 -32.08 3.33 -31.12
C LYS A 118 -30.79 3.09 -30.32
N ILE A 119 -30.75 2.00 -29.56
CA ILE A 119 -29.57 1.58 -28.80
C ILE A 119 -28.72 0.65 -29.65
N THR A 120 -27.40 0.80 -29.56
CA THR A 120 -26.40 0.06 -30.32
C THR A 120 -25.21 -0.26 -29.43
N GLY A 121 -24.58 -1.41 -29.65
CA GLY A 121 -23.42 -1.89 -28.89
C GLY A 121 -23.26 -3.39 -29.08
N GLU A 122 -22.15 -3.94 -28.62
CA GLU A 122 -21.96 -5.39 -28.60
C GLU A 122 -22.63 -6.01 -27.36
N VAL A 123 -22.97 -7.29 -27.47
CA VAL A 123 -23.48 -8.10 -26.36
C VAL A 123 -22.77 -9.45 -26.40
N GLY A 124 -21.93 -9.69 -25.39
CA GLY A 124 -21.25 -10.97 -25.19
C GLY A 124 -22.13 -11.99 -24.46
N HIS A 125 -21.48 -12.93 -23.78
CA HIS A 125 -22.14 -14.06 -23.11
C HIS A 125 -21.76 -14.13 -21.61
N PRO A 126 -22.66 -14.59 -20.73
CA PRO A 126 -22.31 -15.03 -19.39
C PRO A 126 -21.46 -16.31 -19.44
N SER A 127 -20.67 -16.56 -18.39
CA SER A 127 -19.65 -17.62 -18.36
C SER A 127 -20.17 -19.06 -18.36
N ASP A 128 -21.42 -19.29 -17.97
CA ASP A 128 -22.09 -20.60 -17.98
C ASP A 128 -23.54 -20.41 -18.47
N GLU A 129 -23.81 -20.68 -19.74
CA GLU A 129 -25.14 -20.55 -20.35
C GLU A 129 -25.98 -21.82 -20.20
N HIS A 130 -27.21 -21.68 -19.71
CA HIS A 130 -28.19 -22.75 -19.79
C HIS A 130 -28.71 -22.90 -21.25
N PRO A 131 -28.69 -24.10 -21.86
CA PRO A 131 -28.97 -24.28 -23.29
C PRO A 131 -30.31 -23.75 -23.83
N LYS A 132 -31.35 -23.63 -22.99
CA LYS A 132 -32.68 -23.06 -23.37
C LYS A 132 -32.80 -21.54 -23.10
N ARG A 133 -31.70 -20.89 -22.71
CA ARG A 133 -31.61 -19.49 -22.23
C ARG A 133 -30.30 -18.87 -22.72
N ARG A 134 -29.93 -19.12 -23.97
CA ARG A 134 -28.74 -18.51 -24.57
C ARG A 134 -28.90 -17.01 -24.69
N ILE A 135 -27.79 -16.28 -24.62
CA ILE A 135 -27.74 -14.88 -25.03
C ILE A 135 -27.43 -14.85 -26.52
N THR A 136 -28.17 -14.02 -27.25
CA THR A 136 -28.02 -13.79 -28.69
C THR A 136 -28.05 -12.29 -29.02
N GLY A 137 -27.88 -11.46 -27.99
CA GLY A 137 -27.79 -10.00 -28.11
C GLY A 137 -29.02 -9.37 -28.76
N LEU A 138 -28.75 -8.30 -29.51
CA LEU A 138 -29.75 -7.59 -30.33
C LEU A 138 -30.26 -8.43 -31.52
N ALA A 139 -29.77 -9.67 -31.72
CA ALA A 139 -30.29 -10.62 -32.71
C ALA A 139 -31.29 -11.64 -32.12
N CYS A 140 -31.66 -11.54 -30.82
CA CYS A 140 -32.65 -12.41 -30.21
C CYS A 140 -34.04 -12.26 -30.88
N THR A 141 -34.54 -13.35 -31.46
CA THR A 141 -35.84 -13.39 -32.18
C THR A 141 -37.05 -13.56 -31.27
N GLN A 142 -36.85 -13.86 -29.97
CA GLN A 142 -37.94 -13.94 -28.99
C GLN A 142 -38.23 -12.56 -28.40
N SER A 143 -39.48 -12.11 -28.51
CA SER A 143 -39.95 -10.83 -27.97
C SER A 143 -40.46 -10.97 -26.54
N GLU A 144 -39.97 -10.13 -25.62
CA GLU A 144 -40.43 -10.14 -24.23
C GLU A 144 -41.73 -9.36 -24.05
N VAL A 145 -42.84 -10.06 -23.84
CA VAL A 145 -44.19 -9.49 -23.70
C VAL A 145 -44.29 -8.38 -22.66
N SER A 146 -43.55 -8.48 -21.54
CA SER A 146 -43.47 -7.42 -20.52
C SER A 146 -42.88 -6.12 -21.08
N GLY A 147 -41.79 -6.23 -21.85
CA GLY A 147 -41.08 -5.11 -22.45
C GLY A 147 -41.82 -4.51 -23.64
N ALA A 148 -42.34 -5.35 -24.54
CA ALA A 148 -43.17 -4.93 -25.66
C ALA A 148 -44.40 -4.13 -25.23
N ARG A 149 -45.05 -4.53 -24.11
CA ARG A 149 -46.14 -3.76 -23.50
C ARG A 149 -45.66 -2.43 -22.91
N PHE A 150 -44.60 -2.46 -22.10
CA PHE A 150 -44.07 -1.28 -21.41
C PHE A 150 -43.60 -0.20 -22.40
N TRP A 151 -42.65 -0.53 -23.28
CA TRP A 151 -42.12 0.43 -24.25
C TRP A 151 -43.11 0.72 -25.39
N GLY A 152 -43.96 -0.25 -25.76
CA GLY A 152 -45.04 -0.02 -26.73
C GLY A 152 -46.04 1.05 -26.27
N PHE A 153 -46.39 1.08 -24.99
CA PHE A 153 -47.24 2.13 -24.41
C PHE A 153 -46.57 3.51 -24.48
N PHE A 154 -45.33 3.65 -23.99
CA PHE A 154 -44.64 4.94 -24.02
C PHE A 154 -44.31 5.42 -25.44
N ARG A 155 -44.06 4.50 -26.39
CA ARG A 155 -43.95 4.81 -27.82
C ARG A 155 -45.25 5.38 -28.40
N LYS A 156 -46.41 4.82 -28.06
CA LYS A 156 -47.72 5.38 -28.47
C LYS A 156 -48.00 6.75 -27.84
N LEU A 157 -47.66 6.92 -26.56
CA LEU A 157 -47.96 8.13 -25.79
C LEU A 157 -47.07 9.32 -26.18
N CYS A 158 -45.76 9.10 -26.29
CA CYS A 158 -44.77 10.16 -26.47
C CYS A 158 -44.32 10.33 -27.93
N GLY A 159 -44.51 9.31 -28.78
CA GLY A 159 -44.02 9.26 -30.16
C GLY A 159 -42.50 9.05 -30.23
N GLU A 160 -41.74 10.02 -29.74
CA GLU A 160 -40.27 9.97 -29.67
C GLU A 160 -39.78 9.63 -28.25
N PRO A 161 -38.64 8.91 -28.09
CA PRO A 161 -38.10 8.59 -26.76
C PRO A 161 -37.72 9.84 -25.96
N SER A 162 -37.25 10.90 -26.62
CA SER A 162 -36.77 12.12 -25.97
C SER A 162 -37.82 12.80 -25.09
N LEU A 163 -39.10 12.78 -25.48
CA LEU A 163 -40.20 13.34 -24.69
C LEU A 163 -40.47 12.50 -23.41
N PHE A 164 -40.25 11.19 -23.44
CA PHE A 164 -40.30 10.37 -22.24
C PHE A 164 -39.09 10.64 -21.33
N PHE A 165 -37.88 10.60 -21.89
CA PHE A 165 -36.64 10.74 -21.11
C PHE A 165 -36.35 12.16 -20.62
N GLN A 166 -37.05 13.17 -21.12
CA GLN A 166 -37.03 14.54 -20.57
C GLN A 166 -37.43 14.59 -19.09
N HIS A 167 -38.31 13.68 -18.63
CA HIS A 167 -38.84 13.69 -17.28
C HIS A 167 -38.82 12.32 -16.57
N CYS A 168 -38.65 11.21 -17.30
CA CYS A 168 -38.69 9.86 -16.75
C CYS A 168 -37.40 9.08 -17.05
N PHE A 169 -36.97 8.23 -16.13
CA PHE A 169 -35.94 7.19 -16.39
C PHE A 169 -36.46 5.80 -16.01
N VAL A 170 -35.77 4.73 -16.42
CA VAL A 170 -36.17 3.34 -16.14
C VAL A 170 -34.97 2.53 -15.70
N HIS A 171 -35.13 1.77 -14.61
CA HIS A 171 -34.09 0.91 -14.03
C HIS A 171 -34.72 -0.37 -13.46
N ASN A 172 -33.90 -1.31 -12.98
CA ASN A 172 -34.34 -2.53 -12.29
C ASN A 172 -33.70 -2.57 -10.90
N LEU A 173 -34.48 -2.88 -9.86
CA LEU A 173 -33.98 -3.01 -8.48
C LEU A 173 -32.78 -3.98 -8.39
N CYS A 174 -32.85 -5.11 -9.09
CA CYS A 174 -31.78 -6.09 -9.13
C CYS A 174 -31.33 -6.32 -10.59
N PRO A 175 -30.03 -6.23 -10.91
CA PRO A 175 -29.54 -6.46 -12.27
C PRO A 175 -29.42 -7.95 -12.63
N LEU A 176 -29.56 -8.88 -11.68
CA LEU A 176 -29.32 -10.31 -11.91
C LEU A 176 -30.58 -11.05 -12.37
N ILE A 177 -30.39 -12.05 -13.24
CA ILE A 177 -31.42 -13.05 -13.58
C ILE A 177 -30.96 -14.44 -13.11
N PHE A 178 -31.84 -15.10 -12.34
CA PHE A 178 -31.59 -16.39 -11.72
C PHE A 178 -32.39 -17.49 -12.41
N MET A 179 -31.78 -18.65 -12.62
CA MET A 179 -32.44 -19.81 -13.22
C MET A 179 -32.03 -21.11 -12.52
N SER A 180 -32.99 -22.02 -12.40
CA SER A 180 -32.73 -23.39 -11.97
C SER A 180 -32.07 -24.22 -13.08
N ALA A 181 -31.60 -25.43 -12.73
CA ALA A 181 -30.98 -26.37 -13.66
C ALA A 181 -31.86 -26.72 -14.89
N SER A 182 -33.17 -26.47 -14.84
CA SER A 182 -34.12 -26.68 -15.94
C SER A 182 -34.21 -25.51 -16.95
N GLY A 183 -33.64 -24.35 -16.62
CA GLY A 183 -33.90 -23.07 -17.29
C GLY A 183 -35.21 -22.38 -16.89
N LYS A 184 -35.94 -22.88 -15.89
CA LYS A 184 -37.02 -22.12 -15.24
C LYS A 184 -36.39 -20.91 -14.54
N ASN A 185 -36.82 -19.71 -14.95
CA ASN A 185 -36.52 -18.44 -14.30
C ASN A 185 -37.02 -18.44 -12.85
N LEU A 186 -36.15 -18.01 -11.94
CA LEU A 186 -36.43 -17.75 -10.53
C LEU A 186 -36.42 -16.24 -10.32
N THR A 187 -37.47 -15.71 -9.70
CA THR A 187 -37.56 -14.30 -9.31
C THR A 187 -36.97 -14.09 -7.90
N PRO A 188 -36.53 -12.89 -7.50
CA PRO A 188 -35.98 -12.66 -6.16
C PRO A 188 -36.85 -13.18 -5.00
N PRO A 189 -38.21 -13.11 -5.03
CA PRO A 189 -39.05 -13.75 -4.01
C PRO A 189 -38.95 -15.29 -3.93
N GLU A 190 -38.60 -15.98 -5.02
CA GLU A 190 -38.39 -17.44 -5.10
C GLU A 190 -37.01 -17.89 -4.61
N LEU A 191 -36.11 -16.96 -4.23
CA LEU A 191 -34.80 -17.26 -3.65
C LEU A 191 -34.91 -17.56 -2.14
N LEU A 192 -33.92 -18.31 -1.61
CA LEU A 192 -33.84 -18.61 -0.18
C LEU A 192 -33.73 -17.32 0.65
N LEU A 193 -34.45 -17.26 1.79
CA LEU A 193 -34.63 -16.03 2.59
C LEU A 193 -33.32 -15.28 2.89
N ARG A 194 -32.26 -16.01 3.29
CA ARG A 194 -30.97 -15.40 3.67
C ARG A 194 -30.22 -14.83 2.47
N GLU A 195 -30.22 -15.54 1.35
CA GLU A 195 -29.62 -15.09 0.08
C GLU A 195 -30.40 -13.90 -0.49
N ARG A 196 -31.73 -13.96 -0.42
CA ARG A 196 -32.63 -12.91 -0.89
C ARG A 196 -32.45 -11.60 -0.14
N GLU A 197 -32.42 -11.60 1.19
CA GLU A 197 -32.22 -10.35 1.93
C GLU A 197 -30.77 -9.84 1.83
N ALA A 198 -29.76 -10.71 1.64
CA ALA A 198 -28.39 -10.28 1.35
C ALA A 198 -28.26 -9.61 -0.04
N LEU A 199 -28.87 -10.22 -1.07
CA LEU A 199 -28.99 -9.65 -2.41
C LEU A 199 -29.72 -8.31 -2.39
N LEU A 200 -30.91 -8.28 -1.78
CA LEU A 200 -31.75 -7.09 -1.79
C LEU A 200 -31.20 -5.98 -0.90
N ALA A 201 -30.42 -6.26 0.15
CA ALA A 201 -29.74 -5.21 0.91
C ALA A 201 -28.72 -4.42 0.06
N LEU A 202 -27.97 -5.10 -0.83
CA LEU A 202 -27.05 -4.43 -1.76
C LEU A 202 -27.80 -3.63 -2.83
N CYS A 203 -28.88 -4.20 -3.37
CA CYS A 203 -29.78 -3.52 -4.31
C CYS A 203 -30.49 -2.30 -3.68
N ASP A 204 -30.93 -2.40 -2.43
CA ASP A 204 -31.61 -1.32 -1.70
C ASP A 204 -30.64 -0.13 -1.47
N ILE A 205 -29.35 -0.38 -1.21
CA ILE A 205 -28.30 0.67 -1.14
C ILE A 205 -28.09 1.34 -2.50
N ALA A 206 -27.84 0.55 -3.54
CA ALA A 206 -27.59 1.07 -4.89
C ALA A 206 -28.78 1.87 -5.43
N LEU A 207 -30.02 1.45 -5.12
CA LEU A 207 -31.23 2.20 -5.47
C LEU A 207 -31.26 3.60 -4.83
N CYS A 208 -30.84 3.73 -3.57
CA CYS A 208 -30.75 5.04 -2.91
C CYS A 208 -29.73 5.94 -3.63
N GLN A 209 -28.52 5.43 -3.88
CA GLN A 209 -27.47 6.17 -4.61
C GLN A 209 -27.90 6.55 -6.04
N ALA A 210 -28.67 5.69 -6.72
CA ALA A 210 -29.21 5.93 -8.06
C ALA A 210 -30.33 6.99 -8.06
N VAL A 211 -31.22 6.97 -7.06
CA VAL A 211 -32.26 7.99 -6.88
C VAL A 211 -31.64 9.37 -6.61
N GLU A 212 -30.60 9.43 -5.78
CA GLU A 212 -29.81 10.66 -5.58
C GLU A 212 -29.10 11.12 -6.86
N ALA A 213 -28.50 10.20 -7.62
CA ALA A 213 -27.77 10.52 -8.85
C ALA A 213 -28.68 11.11 -9.95
N LEU A 214 -29.94 10.66 -10.01
CA LEU A 214 -30.94 11.17 -10.94
C LEU A 214 -31.63 12.45 -10.44
N GLY A 215 -31.72 12.66 -9.12
CA GLY A 215 -32.46 13.77 -8.52
C GLY A 215 -33.98 13.66 -8.63
N VAL A 216 -34.53 12.45 -8.78
CA VAL A 216 -35.98 12.21 -8.98
C VAL A 216 -36.79 12.47 -7.71
N SER A 217 -37.96 13.08 -7.85
CA SER A 217 -38.92 13.29 -6.74
C SER A 217 -40.01 12.22 -6.66
N MET A 218 -40.08 11.29 -7.62
CA MET A 218 -40.99 10.15 -7.60
C MET A 218 -40.31 8.86 -8.08
N VAL A 219 -40.56 7.74 -7.39
CA VAL A 219 -40.24 6.38 -7.85
C VAL A 219 -41.54 5.61 -8.06
N ILE A 220 -41.70 4.99 -9.22
CA ILE A 220 -42.86 4.18 -9.59
C ILE A 220 -42.44 2.72 -9.75
N GLY A 221 -42.79 1.90 -8.76
CA GLY A 221 -42.59 0.46 -8.82
C GLY A 221 -43.48 -0.21 -9.87
N VAL A 222 -42.88 -0.89 -10.84
CA VAL A 222 -43.58 -1.65 -11.87
C VAL A 222 -43.95 -3.03 -11.29
N GLY A 223 -44.98 -3.04 -10.46
CA GLY A 223 -45.42 -4.17 -9.65
C GLY A 223 -44.99 -4.10 -8.18
N ARG A 224 -45.78 -4.74 -7.31
CA ARG A 224 -45.70 -4.62 -5.84
C ARG A 224 -44.31 -4.86 -5.25
N VAL A 225 -43.52 -5.80 -5.80
CA VAL A 225 -42.18 -6.11 -5.25
C VAL A 225 -41.24 -4.91 -5.37
N ALA A 226 -41.23 -4.23 -6.52
CA ALA A 226 -40.39 -3.05 -6.75
C ALA A 226 -40.90 -1.84 -5.95
N GLU A 227 -42.22 -1.63 -5.89
CA GLU A 227 -42.84 -0.57 -5.05
C GLU A 227 -42.47 -0.74 -3.57
N GLN A 228 -42.69 -1.94 -3.01
CA GLN A 228 -42.48 -2.21 -1.59
C GLN A 228 -41.00 -2.17 -1.21
N ARG A 229 -40.09 -2.61 -2.10
CA ARG A 229 -38.64 -2.51 -1.87
C ARG A 229 -38.15 -1.07 -1.96
N ALA A 230 -38.54 -0.31 -2.99
CA ALA A 230 -38.21 1.11 -3.08
C ALA A 230 -38.69 1.90 -1.85
N ARG A 231 -39.93 1.64 -1.38
CA ARG A 231 -40.48 2.31 -0.19
C ARG A 231 -39.73 1.91 1.09
N ARG A 232 -39.31 0.64 1.23
CA ARG A 232 -38.46 0.18 2.34
C ARG A 232 -37.07 0.82 2.29
N ALA A 233 -36.39 0.76 1.15
CA ALA A 233 -35.02 1.22 0.96
C ALA A 233 -34.89 2.73 1.26
N LEU A 234 -35.66 3.56 0.54
CA LEU A 234 -35.59 5.02 0.68
C LEU A 234 -36.02 5.48 2.08
N SER A 235 -37.02 4.84 2.69
CA SER A 235 -37.42 5.13 4.07
C SER A 235 -36.40 4.69 5.12
N ALA A 236 -35.62 3.63 4.88
CA ALA A 236 -34.57 3.16 5.78
C ALA A 236 -33.29 3.99 5.67
N ALA A 237 -32.97 4.48 4.47
CA ALA A 237 -31.88 5.42 4.22
C ALA A 237 -32.22 6.88 4.61
N GLY A 238 -33.48 7.17 4.96
CA GLY A 238 -33.93 8.51 5.36
C GLY A 238 -34.06 9.51 4.20
N VAL A 239 -34.16 9.05 2.96
CA VAL A 239 -34.24 9.89 1.76
C VAL A 239 -35.58 10.62 1.73
N GLN A 240 -35.57 11.92 2.02
CA GLN A 240 -36.76 12.77 2.05
C GLN A 240 -37.09 13.36 0.67
N GLY A 241 -38.33 13.82 0.48
CA GLY A 241 -38.78 14.46 -0.76
C GLY A 241 -39.13 13.52 -1.92
N VAL A 242 -38.85 12.22 -1.80
CA VAL A 242 -39.12 11.22 -2.85
C VAL A 242 -40.40 10.44 -2.56
N ARG A 243 -41.42 10.58 -3.41
CA ARG A 243 -42.70 9.85 -3.30
C ARG A 243 -42.58 8.48 -3.98
N VAL A 244 -42.93 7.40 -3.27
CA VAL A 244 -42.89 6.03 -3.84
C VAL A 244 -44.29 5.50 -4.11
N GLU A 245 -44.58 5.17 -5.36
CA GLU A 245 -45.88 4.74 -5.89
C GLU A 245 -45.76 3.43 -6.68
N GLY A 246 -46.90 2.85 -7.08
CA GLY A 246 -46.95 1.58 -7.82
C GLY A 246 -47.86 1.62 -9.05
N ILE A 247 -47.46 0.92 -10.11
CA ILE A 247 -48.33 0.53 -11.24
C ILE A 247 -48.40 -0.99 -11.38
N MET A 248 -49.41 -1.49 -12.08
CA MET A 248 -49.51 -2.92 -12.41
C MET A 248 -48.32 -3.37 -13.26
N HIS A 249 -47.77 -4.57 -13.01
CA HIS A 249 -46.71 -5.12 -13.87
C HIS A 249 -47.30 -5.66 -15.19
N PRO A 250 -46.71 -5.38 -16.37
CA PRO A 250 -47.19 -5.82 -17.69
C PRO A 250 -47.11 -7.33 -17.98
N SER A 251 -46.73 -8.16 -17.00
CA SER A 251 -46.37 -9.57 -17.25
C SER A 251 -47.57 -10.41 -17.68
N PRO A 252 -47.45 -11.30 -18.68
CA PRO A 252 -48.54 -12.19 -19.08
C PRO A 252 -48.92 -13.22 -18.00
N ARG A 253 -48.11 -13.38 -16.93
CA ARG A 253 -48.49 -14.16 -15.73
C ARG A 253 -49.60 -13.51 -14.91
N ASN A 254 -49.91 -12.23 -15.13
CA ASN A 254 -51.00 -11.52 -14.47
C ASN A 254 -52.25 -11.52 -15.36
N PRO A 255 -53.35 -12.21 -14.99
CA PRO A 255 -54.58 -12.25 -15.79
C PRO A 255 -55.18 -10.88 -16.09
N LEU A 256 -55.06 -9.91 -15.17
CA LEU A 256 -55.56 -8.54 -15.36
C LEU A 256 -54.76 -7.78 -16.42
N ALA A 257 -53.43 -7.98 -16.48
CA ALA A 257 -52.59 -7.36 -17.51
C ALA A 257 -52.95 -7.86 -18.93
N ASN A 258 -53.46 -9.09 -19.05
CA ASN A 258 -53.94 -9.65 -20.31
C ASN A 258 -55.32 -9.13 -20.73
N LYS A 259 -56.11 -8.57 -19.81
CA LYS A 259 -57.42 -7.95 -20.09
C LYS A 259 -57.34 -6.47 -20.50
N GLY A 260 -56.17 -5.82 -20.36
CA GLY A 260 -55.99 -4.42 -20.76
C GLY A 260 -54.98 -3.65 -19.92
N TRP A 261 -53.73 -4.12 -19.81
CA TRP A 261 -52.68 -3.46 -19.02
C TRP A 261 -52.51 -1.95 -19.33
N GLU A 262 -52.59 -1.60 -20.61
CA GLU A 262 -52.30 -0.25 -21.11
C GLU A 262 -53.22 0.82 -20.51
N GLU A 263 -54.54 0.57 -20.51
CA GLU A 263 -55.53 1.49 -19.93
C GLU A 263 -55.43 1.56 -18.40
N VAL A 264 -55.12 0.45 -17.73
CA VAL A 264 -54.90 0.44 -16.27
C VAL A 264 -53.66 1.24 -15.88
N ALA A 265 -52.55 1.11 -16.63
CA ALA A 265 -51.34 1.89 -16.41
C ALA A 265 -51.57 3.38 -16.67
N LYS A 266 -52.22 3.72 -17.79
CA LYS A 266 -52.61 5.07 -18.21
C LYS A 266 -53.53 5.76 -17.21
N ALA A 267 -54.50 5.04 -16.64
CA ALA A 267 -55.36 5.56 -15.57
C ALA A 267 -54.56 5.90 -14.30
N LYS A 268 -53.71 4.98 -13.82
CA LYS A 268 -52.88 5.24 -12.63
C LYS A 268 -51.84 6.35 -12.86
N LEU A 269 -51.24 6.43 -14.05
CA LEU A 269 -50.31 7.51 -14.37
C LEU A 269 -50.99 8.88 -14.51
N SER A 270 -52.31 8.90 -14.82
CA SER A 270 -53.12 10.12 -14.78
C SER A 270 -53.39 10.56 -13.34
N GLU A 271 -53.77 9.63 -12.47
CA GLU A 271 -53.96 9.84 -11.03
C GLU A 271 -52.68 10.36 -10.33
N LEU A 272 -51.52 9.85 -10.73
CA LEU A 272 -50.21 10.29 -10.23
C LEU A 272 -49.70 11.59 -10.84
N GLY A 273 -50.43 12.20 -11.78
CA GLY A 273 -50.01 13.45 -12.44
C GLY A 273 -48.83 13.32 -13.39
N VAL A 274 -48.44 12.11 -13.79
CA VAL A 274 -47.30 11.85 -14.69
C VAL A 274 -47.68 12.10 -16.16
N MET A 275 -48.93 11.83 -16.52
CA MET A 275 -49.42 11.93 -17.91
C MET A 275 -49.35 13.35 -18.49
N SER A 276 -49.35 14.39 -17.66
CA SER A 276 -49.15 15.79 -18.11
C SER A 276 -47.71 16.07 -18.51
N MET A 277 -46.73 15.36 -17.94
CA MET A 277 -45.30 15.49 -18.30
C MET A 277 -44.96 14.72 -19.58
N LEU A 278 -45.76 13.73 -19.96
CA LEU A 278 -45.52 12.84 -21.11
C LEU A 278 -46.31 13.22 -22.37
N LYS A 279 -47.15 14.26 -22.31
CA LYS A 279 -47.98 14.76 -23.41
C LYS A 279 -47.36 15.98 -24.09
N LYS A 280 -47.28 15.94 -25.42
CA LYS A 280 -46.70 16.99 -26.28
C LYS A 280 -47.46 18.33 -26.25
N GLU A 281 -48.74 18.29 -25.86
CA GLU A 281 -49.71 19.38 -25.96
C GLU A 281 -49.39 20.58 -25.05
N LEU A 282 -48.77 20.36 -23.88
CA LEU A 282 -48.47 21.43 -22.90
C LEU A 282 -47.27 22.30 -23.30
N LEU A 283 -46.34 21.80 -24.12
CA LEU A 283 -45.16 22.55 -24.55
C LEU A 283 -45.48 23.72 -25.49
N GLN A 284 -46.57 23.65 -26.27
CA GLN A 284 -46.97 24.75 -27.14
C GLN A 284 -47.49 25.96 -26.35
N LEU A 285 -48.14 25.76 -25.20
CA LEU A 285 -48.63 26.85 -24.36
C LEU A 285 -47.47 27.62 -23.71
N CYS A 286 -46.48 26.94 -23.14
CA CYS A 286 -45.31 27.62 -22.55
C CYS A 286 -44.50 28.40 -23.59
N LEU A 287 -44.29 27.84 -24.79
CA LEU A 287 -43.61 28.57 -25.87
C LEU A 287 -44.43 29.78 -26.36
N ALA A 288 -45.76 29.66 -26.46
CA ALA A 288 -46.64 30.77 -26.83
C ALA A 288 -46.69 31.89 -25.79
N CYS A 289 -46.47 31.59 -24.50
CA CYS A 289 -46.30 32.60 -23.45
C CYS A 289 -44.94 33.30 -23.54
N ILE A 290 -43.83 32.54 -23.58
CA ILE A 290 -42.46 33.10 -23.57
C ILE A 290 -42.21 33.98 -24.80
N TRP A 291 -42.70 33.57 -25.99
CA TRP A 291 -42.56 34.38 -27.21
C TRP A 291 -43.37 35.69 -27.13
N ARG A 292 -44.49 35.69 -26.40
CA ARG A 292 -45.37 36.86 -26.22
C ARG A 292 -44.81 37.89 -25.22
N GLU A 293 -43.92 37.50 -24.32
CA GLU A 293 -43.19 38.43 -23.44
C GLU A 293 -41.92 38.99 -24.08
N GLN A 294 -41.22 38.21 -24.92
CA GLN A 294 -39.91 38.63 -25.46
C GLN A 294 -39.96 39.47 -26.74
N THR A 295 -41.01 39.39 -27.58
CA THR A 295 -41.16 40.26 -28.76
C THR A 295 -41.94 41.55 -28.46
N GLY A 296 -41.46 42.32 -27.48
CA GLY A 296 -41.90 43.69 -27.30
C GLY A 296 -41.38 44.58 -28.43
N THR A 297 -42.28 45.35 -29.07
CA THR A 297 -42.02 46.32 -30.16
C THR A 297 -41.80 45.74 -31.57
N LEU A 298 -42.26 46.51 -32.58
CA LEU A 298 -41.97 46.38 -34.02
C LEU A 298 -42.51 45.14 -34.77
N ARG A 299 -43.84 45.11 -34.99
CA ARG A 299 -44.38 45.16 -36.37
C ARG A 299 -45.85 45.60 -36.42
N THR A 300 -46.04 46.90 -36.67
CA THR A 300 -47.26 47.38 -37.33
C THR A 300 -47.29 46.89 -38.78
N ALA A 301 -48.50 46.74 -39.34
CA ALA A 301 -48.77 46.51 -40.76
C ALA A 301 -48.14 45.27 -41.43
N ALA A 302 -48.62 44.05 -41.07
CA ALA A 302 -48.89 42.98 -42.03
C ALA A 302 -49.60 41.77 -41.39
N ILE A 303 -50.94 41.82 -41.31
CA ILE A 303 -51.92 40.71 -41.44
C ILE A 303 -53.29 41.38 -41.38
N LYS A 304 -54.06 41.29 -42.46
CA LYS A 304 -55.41 41.86 -42.54
C LYS A 304 -56.35 40.94 -43.31
N GLU A 305 -56.19 39.64 -43.09
CA GLU A 305 -56.96 38.54 -43.66
C GLU A 305 -56.90 37.34 -42.69
N THR A 306 -57.91 36.47 -42.73
CA THR A 306 -58.03 35.21 -41.95
C THR A 306 -58.23 35.30 -40.42
N GLU A 307 -58.85 36.36 -39.91
CA GLU A 307 -59.73 36.27 -38.70
C GLU A 307 -61.18 36.67 -39.06
N HIS A 308 -61.78 35.95 -40.01
CA HIS A 308 -63.17 36.18 -40.46
C HIS A 308 -64.02 34.89 -40.48
N LEU A 309 -63.81 34.02 -39.50
CA LEU A 309 -64.66 32.87 -39.18
C LEU A 309 -64.47 32.55 -37.69
N TRP A 310 -65.40 33.03 -36.83
CA TRP A 310 -65.84 32.45 -35.53
C TRP A 310 -66.57 33.44 -34.60
N LEU A 311 -66.52 34.75 -34.85
CA LEU A 311 -67.25 35.76 -34.06
C LEU A 311 -68.28 36.55 -34.91
N GLN A 312 -69.28 35.84 -35.44
CA GLN A 312 -70.54 36.42 -35.91
C GLN A 312 -71.73 35.61 -35.39
N SER A 313 -72.23 35.98 -34.20
CA SER A 313 -73.65 35.88 -33.83
C SER A 313 -73.94 36.69 -32.56
N ALA A 314 -73.65 38.00 -32.61
CA ALA A 314 -73.87 38.91 -31.48
C ALA A 314 -74.29 40.32 -31.95
N LEU A 315 -75.59 40.58 -31.85
CA LEU A 315 -76.21 41.90 -31.64
C LEU A 315 -75.89 43.05 -32.62
N GLN A 316 -76.63 43.07 -33.73
CA GLN A 316 -77.25 44.26 -34.33
C GLN A 316 -78.66 43.82 -34.82
N THR A 317 -79.70 44.66 -34.92
CA THR A 317 -79.72 46.13 -35.08
C THR A 317 -80.92 46.76 -34.34
N SER A 318 -80.83 48.05 -34.01
CA SER A 318 -81.97 48.94 -33.70
C SER A 318 -81.81 50.24 -34.50
N VAL A 319 -82.91 50.89 -34.95
CA VAL A 319 -83.10 52.34 -35.14
C VAL A 319 -84.40 52.68 -35.92
N TYR A 320 -85.20 53.61 -35.34
CA TYR A 320 -86.23 54.54 -35.89
C TYR A 320 -87.33 54.05 -36.88
N ILE A 321 -88.64 54.26 -36.67
CA ILE A 321 -89.48 55.46 -36.33
C ILE A 321 -89.90 56.30 -37.56
N PRO A 322 -91.22 56.42 -37.81
CA PRO A 322 -91.90 57.74 -37.76
C PRO A 322 -93.03 57.80 -36.71
N SER A 323 -93.59 59.00 -36.49
CA SER A 323 -94.55 59.30 -35.40
C SER A 323 -95.85 59.97 -35.89
N MET A 324 -96.96 59.83 -35.14
CA MET A 324 -97.77 60.97 -34.67
C MET A 324 -98.97 60.64 -33.74
N GLN A 325 -98.94 61.23 -32.55
CA GLN A 325 -100.05 61.74 -31.72
C GLN A 325 -101.51 61.22 -31.90
N ARG A 326 -102.05 60.59 -30.83
CA ARG A 326 -103.09 61.22 -29.99
C ARG A 326 -103.32 60.54 -28.63
N ASN A 327 -103.95 61.27 -27.72
CA ASN A 327 -104.32 60.82 -26.37
C ASN A 327 -105.63 60.03 -26.37
N ALA A 328 -105.77 59.04 -25.50
CA ALA A 328 -106.97 58.82 -24.67
C ALA A 328 -106.71 57.77 -23.56
N MET A 329 -107.53 57.80 -22.51
CA MET A 329 -107.48 56.90 -21.34
C MET A 329 -108.00 55.49 -21.66
N GLY A 330 -107.53 54.48 -20.92
CA GLY A 330 -108.11 53.13 -20.90
C GLY A 330 -107.22 52.13 -20.17
N SER A 331 -107.47 51.88 -18.87
CA SER A 331 -106.63 51.03 -18.03
C SER A 331 -107.03 49.55 -18.05
N GLN A 332 -106.16 48.69 -18.55
CA GLN A 332 -106.11 47.26 -18.23
C GLN A 332 -104.66 46.90 -17.86
N LEU A 333 -104.48 46.15 -16.78
CA LEU A 333 -103.17 45.72 -16.28
C LEU A 333 -102.78 44.38 -16.94
N PRO A 334 -101.68 44.30 -17.69
CA PRO A 334 -101.18 43.03 -18.20
C PRO A 334 -100.35 42.31 -17.12
N ILE A 335 -100.66 41.03 -16.87
CA ILE A 335 -99.79 40.16 -16.07
C ILE A 335 -98.56 39.79 -16.92
N THR A 336 -97.36 40.08 -16.39
CA THR A 336 -96.10 39.82 -17.08
C THR A 336 -95.74 38.33 -17.08
N MET A 337 -95.68 37.71 -18.25
CA MET A 337 -95.15 36.34 -18.40
C MET A 337 -93.63 36.36 -18.56
N ASP A 338 -92.90 36.02 -17.50
CA ASP A 338 -91.49 35.57 -17.59
C ASP A 338 -91.07 34.72 -16.37
N LYS A 339 -92.02 33.96 -15.80
CA LYS A 339 -91.81 32.96 -14.74
C LYS A 339 -92.63 31.71 -15.05
N GLN A 340 -92.16 30.54 -14.61
CA GLN A 340 -93.00 29.34 -14.63
C GLN A 340 -94.18 29.52 -13.65
N PRO A 341 -95.40 29.08 -14.01
CA PRO A 341 -96.56 29.16 -13.13
C PRO A 341 -96.39 28.23 -11.92
N ALA A 342 -96.57 28.77 -10.72
CA ALA A 342 -96.38 28.06 -9.45
C ALA A 342 -97.39 26.91 -9.21
N VAL A 343 -98.57 27.03 -9.81
CA VAL A 343 -99.60 25.99 -9.85
C VAL A 343 -100.02 25.73 -11.29
N VAL A 344 -100.19 24.46 -11.68
CA VAL A 344 -100.53 24.08 -13.06
C VAL A 344 -101.69 23.10 -13.08
N PHE A 345 -102.86 23.54 -13.57
CA PHE A 345 -103.99 22.64 -13.81
C PHE A 345 -103.65 21.57 -14.88
N ARG A 346 -104.01 20.32 -14.60
CA ARG A 346 -103.78 19.15 -15.46
C ARG A 346 -105.12 18.54 -15.87
N ASN A 347 -105.14 17.86 -17.01
CA ASN A 347 -106.28 17.04 -17.48
C ASN A 347 -107.65 17.75 -17.55
N VAL A 348 -107.67 19.09 -17.57
CA VAL A 348 -108.91 19.90 -17.62
C VAL A 348 -109.66 19.59 -18.90
N GLY A 349 -110.87 19.03 -18.80
CA GLY A 349 -111.74 18.75 -19.93
C GLY A 349 -112.16 20.03 -20.67
N GLN A 350 -112.67 19.91 -21.90
CA GLN A 350 -113.39 21.01 -22.56
C GLN A 350 -114.88 21.02 -22.18
N LEU A 351 -115.38 19.88 -21.69
CA LEU A 351 -116.76 19.57 -21.40
C LEU A 351 -116.80 18.78 -20.09
N TYR A 352 -117.74 19.11 -19.20
CA TYR A 352 -118.03 18.37 -17.98
C TYR A 352 -119.54 18.14 -17.83
N PHE A 353 -119.94 17.03 -17.21
CA PHE A 353 -121.34 16.68 -17.02
C PHE A 353 -121.77 17.00 -15.58
N PRO A 354 -122.70 17.95 -15.34
CA PRO A 354 -123.02 18.41 -13.99
C PRO A 354 -123.81 17.38 -13.15
N GLN A 355 -124.26 16.30 -13.79
CA GLN A 355 -124.87 15.14 -13.13
C GLN A 355 -123.80 14.19 -12.51
N THR A 356 -122.52 14.45 -12.73
CA THR A 356 -121.38 13.65 -12.26
C THR A 356 -120.45 14.45 -11.35
N ARG A 357 -119.60 13.79 -10.56
CA ARG A 357 -118.53 14.48 -9.82
C ARG A 357 -117.49 15.02 -10.80
N VAL A 358 -116.96 16.21 -10.55
CA VAL A 358 -115.89 16.80 -11.38
C VAL A 358 -114.56 16.72 -10.63
N GLU A 359 -113.64 15.97 -11.19
CA GLU A 359 -112.26 15.84 -10.72
C GLU A 359 -111.41 16.96 -11.34
N CYS A 360 -110.79 17.76 -10.48
CA CYS A 360 -109.88 18.84 -10.84
C CYS A 360 -108.46 18.45 -10.41
N HIS A 361 -107.61 18.18 -11.40
CA HIS A 361 -106.21 17.82 -11.19
C HIS A 361 -105.31 19.04 -11.35
N TYR A 362 -104.27 19.12 -10.53
CA TYR A 362 -103.25 20.17 -10.63
C TYR A 362 -101.90 19.67 -10.11
N SER A 363 -100.81 20.29 -10.58
CA SER A 363 -99.49 20.16 -9.96
C SER A 363 -99.16 21.42 -9.17
N LEU A 364 -98.51 21.25 -8.02
CA LEU A 364 -97.80 22.33 -7.32
C LEU A 364 -96.32 22.20 -7.67
N THR A 365 -95.67 23.30 -8.09
CA THR A 365 -94.22 23.29 -8.31
C THR A 365 -93.47 23.50 -6.99
N PRO A 366 -92.15 23.23 -6.92
CA PRO A 366 -91.32 23.53 -5.74
C PRO A 366 -91.33 24.99 -5.28
N ASP A 367 -91.75 25.92 -6.14
CA ASP A 367 -91.84 27.36 -5.83
C ASP A 367 -93.16 27.75 -5.13
N HIS A 368 -94.15 26.85 -5.01
CA HIS A 368 -95.44 27.11 -4.33
C HIS A 368 -95.48 26.55 -2.91
N GLN A 369 -95.81 27.41 -1.93
CA GLN A 369 -96.03 27.02 -0.54
C GLN A 369 -97.52 26.80 -0.27
N TRP A 370 -97.99 25.55 -0.43
CA TRP A 370 -99.38 25.17 -0.14
C TRP A 370 -99.78 25.49 1.31
N ASP A 371 -101.02 25.95 1.48
CA ASP A 371 -101.69 26.11 2.77
C ASP A 371 -102.99 25.30 2.82
N SER A 372 -103.39 24.86 4.02
CA SER A 372 -104.74 24.32 4.24
C SER A 372 -105.87 25.34 3.99
N SER A 373 -105.53 26.62 3.88
CA SER A 373 -106.43 27.73 3.55
C SER A 373 -106.47 28.05 2.05
N ASP A 374 -105.64 27.41 1.22
CA ASP A 374 -105.70 27.53 -0.25
C ASP A 374 -106.95 26.83 -0.79
N TRP A 375 -107.53 27.33 -1.87
CA TRP A 375 -108.77 26.78 -2.44
C TRP A 375 -108.83 26.92 -3.96
N ILE A 376 -109.69 26.09 -4.56
CA ILE A 376 -109.94 26.06 -6.00
C ILE A 376 -111.42 26.35 -6.23
N GLY A 377 -111.71 27.43 -6.96
CA GLY A 377 -113.05 27.81 -7.36
C GLY A 377 -113.34 27.43 -8.82
N ILE A 378 -114.61 27.20 -9.13
CA ILE A 378 -115.14 27.27 -10.50
C ILE A 378 -115.70 28.69 -10.68
N PHE A 379 -115.22 29.41 -11.69
CA PHE A 379 -115.63 30.78 -12.01
C PHE A 379 -116.19 30.87 -13.43
N GLU A 380 -117.16 31.76 -13.64
CA GLU A 380 -117.68 32.10 -14.98
C GLU A 380 -116.69 32.99 -15.74
N VAL A 381 -116.37 32.65 -16.98
CA VAL A 381 -115.34 33.37 -17.77
C VAL A 381 -115.78 34.81 -18.02
N GLY A 382 -115.01 35.76 -17.48
CA GLY A 382 -115.35 37.19 -17.44
C GLY A 382 -115.42 37.78 -16.03
N TRP A 383 -115.29 36.94 -14.99
CA TRP A 383 -115.23 37.35 -13.58
C TRP A 383 -114.20 38.48 -13.29
N SER A 384 -114.56 39.37 -12.37
CA SER A 384 -113.81 40.57 -11.97
C SER A 384 -113.22 40.50 -10.56
N SER A 385 -113.74 39.60 -9.71
CA SER A 385 -113.34 39.44 -8.31
C SER A 385 -113.29 37.97 -7.90
N VAL A 386 -112.34 37.59 -7.03
CA VAL A 386 -112.29 36.24 -6.42
C VAL A 386 -113.53 35.89 -5.57
N LYS A 387 -114.45 36.83 -5.36
CA LYS A 387 -115.75 36.62 -4.69
C LYS A 387 -116.86 36.16 -5.66
N GLU A 388 -116.60 36.12 -6.96
CA GLU A 388 -117.55 35.75 -8.02
C GLU A 388 -117.46 34.26 -8.39
N TYR A 389 -116.99 33.41 -7.48
CA TYR A 389 -116.99 31.96 -7.70
C TYR A 389 -118.42 31.41 -7.75
N TYR A 390 -118.65 30.41 -8.59
CA TYR A 390 -119.90 29.64 -8.62
C TYR A 390 -119.94 28.61 -7.48
N THR A 391 -118.82 27.91 -7.30
CA THR A 391 -118.60 26.90 -6.26
C THR A 391 -117.10 26.76 -5.98
N TYR A 392 -116.73 26.22 -4.81
CA TYR A 392 -115.34 26.05 -4.42
C TYR A 392 -115.09 24.74 -3.65
N THR A 393 -113.83 24.35 -3.58
CA THR A 393 -113.34 23.30 -2.68
C THR A 393 -111.93 23.67 -2.20
N TRP A 394 -111.55 23.20 -1.01
CA TRP A 394 -110.20 23.44 -0.47
C TRP A 394 -109.15 22.68 -1.29
N ALA A 395 -107.98 23.28 -1.47
CA ALA A 395 -106.85 22.64 -2.13
C ALA A 395 -106.22 21.59 -1.19
N LEU A 396 -105.98 20.37 -1.70
CA LEU A 396 -105.49 19.24 -0.92
C LEU A 396 -104.19 18.69 -1.51
N VAL A 397 -103.24 18.34 -0.65
CA VAL A 397 -102.02 17.61 -1.00
C VAL A 397 -102.10 16.14 -0.52
N PRO A 398 -101.40 15.19 -1.17
CA PRO A 398 -101.32 13.80 -0.70
C PRO A 398 -100.73 13.67 0.71
N GLU A 399 -101.13 12.60 1.41
CA GLU A 399 -100.52 12.24 2.71
C GLU A 399 -99.01 12.01 2.56
N GLY A 400 -98.22 12.70 3.39
CA GLY A 400 -96.76 12.67 3.31
C GLY A 400 -96.11 13.70 2.38
N TYR A 401 -96.87 14.66 1.83
CA TYR A 401 -96.29 15.80 1.11
C TYR A 401 -95.22 16.55 1.93
N THR A 402 -94.14 16.92 1.25
CA THR A 402 -93.04 17.74 1.80
C THR A 402 -92.90 19.03 1.00
N GLU A 403 -92.86 20.17 1.69
CA GLU A 403 -92.66 21.49 1.10
C GLU A 403 -91.41 21.54 0.20
N GLY A 404 -91.51 22.23 -0.94
CA GLY A 404 -90.42 22.30 -1.93
C GLY A 404 -90.27 21.06 -2.82
N THR A 405 -91.27 20.18 -2.88
CA THR A 405 -91.33 19.08 -3.87
C THR A 405 -92.45 19.28 -4.88
N ASP A 406 -92.22 18.89 -6.13
CA ASP A 406 -93.28 18.82 -7.16
C ASP A 406 -94.26 17.70 -6.79
N VAL A 407 -95.55 18.01 -6.77
CA VAL A 407 -96.59 17.06 -6.38
C VAL A 407 -97.83 17.22 -7.25
N ASN A 408 -98.46 16.09 -7.58
CA ASN A 408 -99.73 16.05 -8.31
C ASN A 408 -100.89 15.81 -7.33
N CYS A 409 -101.88 16.68 -7.43
CA CYS A 409 -103.02 16.77 -6.52
C CYS A 409 -104.34 16.60 -7.29
N CYS A 410 -105.40 16.21 -6.57
CA CYS A 410 -106.74 16.05 -7.12
C CYS A 410 -107.79 16.46 -6.09
N VAL A 411 -108.70 17.34 -6.48
CA VAL A 411 -109.87 17.75 -5.67
C VAL A 411 -111.17 17.47 -6.42
N HIS A 412 -112.25 17.29 -5.66
CA HIS A 412 -113.52 16.78 -6.18
C HIS A 412 -114.64 17.80 -5.95
N PHE A 413 -115.22 18.33 -7.03
CA PHE A 413 -116.45 19.12 -6.97
C PHE A 413 -117.66 18.19 -7.02
N GLN A 414 -118.53 18.32 -6.01
CA GLN A 414 -119.74 17.49 -5.87
C GLN A 414 -120.83 17.95 -6.84
N ALA A 415 -121.46 16.99 -7.54
CA ALA A 415 -122.43 17.22 -8.62
C ALA A 415 -123.53 18.25 -8.28
N PHE A 416 -124.03 18.23 -7.03
CA PHE A 416 -125.08 19.12 -6.55
C PHE A 416 -124.73 20.62 -6.60
N PHE A 417 -123.44 20.98 -6.60
CA PHE A 417 -122.97 22.37 -6.64
C PHE A 417 -122.37 22.78 -7.99
N LEU A 418 -122.54 21.98 -9.05
CA LEU A 418 -122.02 22.29 -10.38
C LEU A 418 -122.96 23.19 -11.19
N PRO A 419 -122.44 24.05 -12.09
CA PRO A 419 -123.26 24.80 -13.04
C PRO A 419 -124.16 23.91 -13.89
N ARG A 420 -125.36 24.40 -14.19
CA ARG A 420 -126.32 23.67 -15.05
C ARG A 420 -125.83 23.64 -16.51
N PRO A 421 -126.29 22.65 -17.30
CA PRO A 421 -125.96 22.57 -18.73
C PRO A 421 -126.27 23.89 -19.45
N SER A 422 -125.28 24.48 -20.10
CA SER A 422 -125.37 25.82 -20.68
C SER A 422 -124.23 26.10 -21.67
N THR A 423 -124.35 27.17 -22.44
CA THR A 423 -123.29 27.69 -23.31
C THR A 423 -122.34 28.64 -22.59
N VAL A 424 -122.37 28.66 -21.25
CA VAL A 424 -121.50 29.51 -20.43
C VAL A 424 -120.18 28.79 -20.22
N GLU A 425 -119.08 29.49 -20.50
CA GLU A 425 -117.74 28.99 -20.22
C GLU A 425 -117.36 29.25 -18.76
N TYR A 426 -116.73 28.25 -18.15
CA TYR A 426 -116.22 28.25 -16.80
C TYR A 426 -114.73 27.88 -16.80
N GLU A 427 -114.03 28.27 -15.74
CA GLU A 427 -112.62 27.94 -15.51
C GLU A 427 -112.38 27.58 -14.04
N PHE A 428 -111.38 26.74 -13.79
CA PHE A 428 -110.84 26.54 -12.45
C PHE A 428 -109.85 27.64 -12.14
N VAL A 429 -109.91 28.20 -10.93
CA VAL A 429 -109.01 29.24 -10.44
C VAL A 429 -108.46 28.79 -9.10
N TYR A 430 -107.12 28.74 -8.97
CA TYR A 430 -106.44 28.48 -7.71
C TYR A 430 -106.21 29.80 -6.99
N VAL A 431 -106.63 29.88 -5.74
CA VAL A 431 -106.50 31.06 -4.88
C VAL A 431 -105.81 30.64 -3.58
N ASP A 432 -104.75 31.36 -3.19
CA ASP A 432 -104.00 31.05 -1.97
C ASP A 432 -104.63 31.64 -0.69
N LYS A 433 -104.01 31.31 0.45
CA LYS A 433 -104.29 31.89 1.77
C LYS A 433 -104.23 33.44 1.85
N MET A 434 -103.58 34.12 0.92
CA MET A 434 -103.53 35.59 0.85
C MET A 434 -104.66 36.18 -0.02
N GLY A 435 -105.36 35.34 -0.78
CA GLY A 435 -106.38 35.74 -1.74
C GLY A 435 -105.82 36.08 -3.12
N GLU A 436 -104.55 35.77 -3.40
CA GLU A 436 -103.94 35.98 -4.71
C GLU A 436 -104.20 34.79 -5.64
N VAL A 437 -104.21 35.05 -6.95
CA VAL A 437 -104.63 34.10 -7.98
C VAL A 437 -103.41 33.42 -8.58
N CYS A 438 -103.07 32.23 -8.07
CA CYS A 438 -101.84 31.52 -8.44
C CYS A 438 -101.94 30.87 -9.83
N ALA A 439 -103.14 30.44 -10.25
CA ALA A 439 -103.38 29.80 -11.54
C ALA A 439 -104.83 29.94 -12.01
N ARG A 440 -105.02 29.86 -13.34
CA ARG A 440 -106.31 29.75 -14.04
C ARG A 440 -106.23 28.61 -15.06
N SER A 441 -107.29 27.83 -15.23
CA SER A 441 -107.33 26.76 -16.23
C SER A 441 -107.62 27.29 -17.64
N ARG A 442 -107.56 26.41 -18.64
CA ARG A 442 -108.31 26.66 -19.88
C ARG A 442 -109.82 26.68 -19.60
N PRO A 443 -110.62 27.46 -20.36
CA PRO A 443 -112.07 27.39 -20.28
C PRO A 443 -112.64 26.01 -20.63
N PHE A 444 -113.82 25.73 -20.06
CA PHE A 444 -114.63 24.53 -20.29
C PHE A 444 -116.12 24.84 -20.12
N THR A 445 -117.01 23.97 -20.61
CA THR A 445 -118.46 24.15 -20.51
C THR A 445 -119.14 22.99 -19.79
N PHE A 446 -120.34 23.22 -19.25
CA PHE A 446 -121.18 22.15 -18.70
C PHE A 446 -122.26 21.76 -19.70
N CYS A 447 -122.37 20.47 -20.00
CA CYS A 447 -123.31 19.94 -21.01
C CYS A 447 -124.04 18.68 -20.51
N GLU A 448 -125.05 18.24 -21.27
CA GLU A 448 -125.67 16.92 -21.07
C GLU A 448 -125.00 15.89 -22.01
N PRO A 449 -124.81 14.63 -21.56
CA PRO A 449 -124.25 13.59 -22.40
C PRO A 449 -125.20 13.22 -23.54
N LYS A 450 -124.67 13.11 -24.76
CA LYS A 450 -125.43 12.62 -25.92
C LYS A 450 -125.66 11.11 -25.83
N PRO A 451 -126.80 10.57 -26.32
CA PRO A 451 -127.02 9.12 -26.42
C PRO A 451 -126.03 8.46 -27.38
N LEU A 452 -125.73 7.18 -27.15
CA LEU A 452 -124.60 6.46 -27.77
C LEU A 452 -124.90 5.81 -29.14
N ASP A 453 -126.06 6.10 -29.74
CA ASP A 453 -126.59 5.41 -30.93
C ASP A 453 -125.98 5.87 -32.28
N GLU A 454 -124.85 6.60 -32.25
CA GLU A 454 -124.09 6.94 -33.46
C GLU A 454 -123.34 5.69 -33.99
N LEU A 455 -123.62 5.29 -35.23
CA LEU A 455 -122.92 4.20 -35.91
C LEU A 455 -121.53 4.65 -36.39
N GLU A 456 -120.50 3.84 -36.18
CA GLU A 456 -119.14 4.08 -36.71
C GLU A 456 -118.80 3.05 -37.79
N THR A 457 -118.34 3.52 -38.95
CA THR A 457 -117.83 2.68 -40.03
C THR A 457 -116.34 2.40 -39.81
N LEU A 458 -115.98 1.14 -39.60
CA LEU A 458 -114.58 0.72 -39.64
C LEU A 458 -114.17 0.30 -41.06
N LYS A 459 -112.90 0.53 -41.37
CA LYS A 459 -112.18 -0.19 -42.42
C LYS A 459 -111.36 -1.28 -41.74
N GLU A 460 -111.53 -2.52 -42.16
CA GLU A 460 -110.52 -3.57 -41.90
C GLU A 460 -109.52 -3.53 -43.05
N GLU A 461 -108.28 -3.17 -42.74
CA GLU A 461 -107.16 -3.39 -43.67
C GLU A 461 -106.73 -4.85 -43.50
N GLN A 462 -107.27 -5.72 -44.36
CA GLN A 462 -106.78 -7.10 -44.52
C GLN A 462 -105.75 -7.10 -45.66
N ASP A 463 -104.53 -7.55 -45.36
CA ASP A 463 -103.44 -7.62 -46.32
C ASP A 463 -103.57 -8.81 -47.30
N GLU A 464 -103.05 -8.58 -48.51
CA GLU A 464 -102.70 -9.54 -49.59
C GLU A 464 -103.77 -9.98 -50.63
N GLU A 465 -103.46 -9.60 -51.87
CA GLU A 465 -103.74 -10.20 -53.20
C GLU A 465 -105.20 -10.45 -53.70
N ASP A 466 -105.46 -9.92 -54.91
CA ASP A 466 -106.55 -10.21 -55.87
C ASP A 466 -108.03 -10.08 -55.44
N GLY A 467 -108.67 -8.98 -55.89
CA GLY A 467 -110.08 -9.00 -56.35
C GLY A 467 -111.09 -8.17 -55.55
N GLU A 468 -111.39 -6.97 -56.06
CA GLU A 468 -112.46 -6.03 -55.67
C GLU A 468 -113.68 -6.57 -54.87
N GLU A 469 -113.79 -6.22 -53.58
CA GLU A 469 -115.03 -5.71 -52.95
C GLU A 469 -114.74 -5.04 -51.58
N GLU A 470 -114.88 -3.71 -51.47
CA GLU A 470 -114.62 -2.96 -50.22
C GLU A 470 -115.81 -3.08 -49.25
N LEU A 471 -115.82 -4.13 -48.44
CA LEU A 471 -116.95 -4.47 -47.56
C LEU A 471 -116.98 -3.59 -46.27
N LEU A 472 -117.66 -2.45 -46.32
CA LEU A 472 -117.84 -1.57 -45.16
C LEU A 472 -118.69 -2.23 -44.05
N LEU A 473 -118.03 -2.71 -42.98
CA LEU A 473 -118.71 -3.28 -41.82
C LEU A 473 -119.24 -2.18 -40.88
N VAL A 474 -120.55 -1.95 -40.93
CA VAL A 474 -121.24 -1.00 -40.03
C VAL A 474 -121.54 -1.68 -38.70
N VAL A 475 -120.66 -1.49 -37.71
CA VAL A 475 -120.82 -2.04 -36.36
C VAL A 475 -121.45 -0.97 -35.44
N PRO A 476 -122.48 -1.31 -34.63
CA PRO A 476 -122.94 -0.42 -33.56
C PRO A 476 -121.78 -0.06 -32.62
N ARG A 477 -121.56 1.23 -32.39
CA ARG A 477 -120.42 1.75 -31.60
C ARG A 477 -120.30 1.11 -30.22
N ALA A 478 -121.43 0.75 -29.60
CA ALA A 478 -121.46 -0.01 -28.35
C ALA A 478 -120.77 -1.38 -28.44
N GLN A 479 -120.93 -2.14 -29.54
CA GLN A 479 -120.26 -3.43 -29.74
C GLN A 479 -118.76 -3.26 -29.99
N LEU A 480 -118.36 -2.26 -30.78
CA LEU A 480 -116.94 -1.95 -31.00
C LEU A 480 -116.23 -1.56 -29.68
N LEU A 481 -116.88 -0.70 -28.88
CA LEU A 481 -116.37 -0.31 -27.58
C LEU A 481 -116.32 -1.49 -26.60
N GLN A 482 -117.28 -2.43 -26.68
CA GLN A 482 -117.23 -3.65 -25.88
C GLN A 482 -116.05 -4.55 -26.27
N SER A 483 -115.83 -4.84 -27.56
CA SER A 483 -114.69 -5.65 -28.01
C SER A 483 -113.35 -5.04 -27.61
N ARG A 484 -113.19 -3.71 -27.74
CA ARG A 484 -111.98 -3.00 -27.30
C ARG A 484 -111.82 -2.98 -25.78
N LEU A 485 -112.91 -2.93 -25.01
CA LEU A 485 -112.86 -3.03 -23.55
C LEU A 485 -112.43 -4.43 -23.11
N GLU A 486 -112.95 -5.48 -23.74
CA GLU A 486 -112.54 -6.88 -23.48
C GLU A 486 -111.06 -7.10 -23.84
N GLU A 487 -110.58 -6.50 -24.94
CA GLU A 487 -109.16 -6.52 -25.29
C GLU A 487 -108.30 -5.78 -24.24
N CYS A 488 -108.65 -4.54 -23.86
CA CYS A 488 -107.92 -3.78 -22.84
C CYS A 488 -107.90 -4.49 -21.48
N LEU A 489 -108.99 -5.13 -21.07
CA LEU A 489 -109.06 -5.92 -19.84
C LEU A 489 -108.13 -7.14 -19.89
N LYS A 490 -108.03 -7.80 -21.06
CA LYS A 490 -107.07 -8.88 -21.26
C LYS A 490 -105.62 -8.38 -21.21
N GLN A 491 -105.30 -7.32 -21.95
CA GLN A 491 -103.97 -6.68 -21.91
C GLN A 491 -103.59 -6.26 -20.49
N GLN A 492 -104.53 -5.72 -19.71
CA GLN A 492 -104.32 -5.38 -18.30
C GLN A 492 -104.00 -6.61 -17.43
N ALA A 493 -104.69 -7.74 -17.65
CA ALA A 493 -104.42 -8.99 -16.94
C ALA A 493 -103.04 -9.57 -17.30
N ASP A 494 -102.68 -9.59 -18.60
CA ASP A 494 -101.38 -10.07 -19.09
C ASP A 494 -100.23 -9.20 -18.52
N ILE A 495 -100.40 -7.88 -18.48
CA ILE A 495 -99.44 -6.94 -17.86
C ILE A 495 -99.32 -7.16 -16.36
N GLN A 496 -100.44 -7.37 -15.64
CA GLN A 496 -100.41 -7.63 -14.20
C GLN A 496 -99.67 -8.93 -13.89
N GLN A 497 -99.91 -10.00 -14.66
CA GLN A 497 -99.19 -11.26 -14.51
C GLN A 497 -97.69 -11.10 -14.78
N ALA A 498 -97.30 -10.33 -15.80
CA ALA A 498 -95.89 -10.03 -16.08
C ALA A 498 -95.22 -9.26 -14.92
N LEU A 499 -95.90 -8.26 -14.35
CA LEU A 499 -95.41 -7.49 -13.20
C LEU A 499 -95.19 -8.38 -11.97
N ASP A 500 -96.09 -9.31 -11.67
CA ASP A 500 -95.96 -10.22 -10.53
C ASP A 500 -94.83 -11.25 -10.72
N VAL A 501 -94.59 -11.71 -11.96
CA VAL A 501 -93.41 -12.54 -12.28
C VAL A 501 -92.11 -11.74 -12.09
N THR A 502 -91.98 -10.57 -12.71
CA THR A 502 -90.77 -9.73 -12.58
C THR A 502 -90.50 -9.27 -11.16
N LYS A 503 -91.57 -9.05 -10.35
CA LYS A 503 -91.45 -8.77 -8.92
C LYS A 503 -90.85 -9.96 -8.18
N LYS A 504 -91.34 -11.18 -8.43
CA LYS A 504 -90.81 -12.39 -7.80
C LYS A 504 -89.35 -12.65 -8.18
N GLU A 505 -89.01 -12.52 -9.47
CA GLU A 505 -87.62 -12.68 -9.94
C GLU A 505 -86.67 -11.69 -9.23
N ARG A 506 -87.11 -10.44 -9.02
CA ARG A 506 -86.36 -9.44 -8.24
C ARG A 506 -86.24 -9.81 -6.76
N GLU A 507 -87.25 -10.43 -6.16
CA GLU A 507 -87.21 -10.90 -4.77
C GLU A 507 -86.24 -12.10 -4.61
N ASP A 508 -86.28 -13.06 -5.54
CA ASP A 508 -85.36 -14.21 -5.61
C ASP A 508 -83.90 -13.75 -5.87
N GLU A 509 -83.67 -12.83 -6.81
CA GLU A 509 -82.35 -12.23 -7.07
C GLU A 509 -81.85 -11.41 -5.86
N SER A 510 -82.73 -10.67 -5.19
CA SER A 510 -82.42 -9.93 -3.96
C SER A 510 -81.98 -10.87 -2.83
N GLU A 511 -82.61 -12.05 -2.69
CA GLU A 511 -82.17 -13.03 -1.69
C GLU A 511 -80.87 -13.74 -2.07
N ASN A 512 -80.67 -14.08 -3.35
CA ASN A 512 -79.39 -14.61 -3.83
C ASN A 512 -78.25 -13.60 -3.60
N SER A 513 -78.51 -12.32 -3.84
CA SER A 513 -77.59 -11.20 -3.57
C SER A 513 -77.31 -10.96 -2.08
N LYS A 514 -78.21 -11.39 -1.17
CA LYS A 514 -77.96 -11.40 0.28
C LYS A 514 -77.10 -12.59 0.69
N LYS A 515 -77.39 -13.79 0.17
CA LYS A 515 -76.64 -15.04 0.46
C LYS A 515 -75.17 -14.91 0.06
N THR A 516 -74.92 -14.57 -1.21
CA THR A 516 -73.57 -14.34 -1.75
C THR A 516 -72.81 -13.22 -1.03
N ARG A 517 -73.49 -12.16 -0.59
CA ARG A 517 -72.89 -11.11 0.26
C ARG A 517 -72.43 -11.67 1.60
N MET A 518 -73.29 -12.43 2.31
CA MET A 518 -72.91 -13.02 3.60
C MET A 518 -71.77 -14.03 3.48
N GLU A 519 -71.65 -14.74 2.36
CA GLU A 519 -70.51 -15.62 2.07
C GLU A 519 -69.22 -14.81 1.90
N TRP A 520 -69.25 -13.76 1.06
CA TRP A 520 -68.14 -12.83 0.90
C TRP A 520 -67.71 -12.16 2.22
N GLU A 521 -68.66 -11.81 3.09
CA GLU A 521 -68.33 -11.19 4.38
C GLU A 521 -67.68 -12.18 5.37
N ARG A 522 -68.01 -13.48 5.30
CA ARG A 522 -67.30 -14.53 6.07
C ARG A 522 -65.88 -14.75 5.56
N GLU A 523 -65.68 -14.88 4.25
CA GLU A 523 -64.33 -14.99 3.67
C GLU A 523 -63.46 -13.77 4.01
N ARG A 524 -64.06 -12.57 3.96
CA ARG A 524 -63.42 -11.30 4.33
C ARG A 524 -63.12 -11.20 5.83
N GLU A 525 -63.81 -11.93 6.70
CA GLU A 525 -63.48 -12.03 8.13
C GLU A 525 -62.37 -13.05 8.38
N ALA A 526 -62.45 -14.24 7.78
CA ALA A 526 -61.37 -15.25 7.88
C ALA A 526 -60.02 -14.69 7.39
N MET A 527 -60.01 -13.93 6.28
CA MET A 527 -58.81 -13.22 5.82
C MET A 527 -58.35 -12.09 6.76
N ARG A 528 -59.25 -11.48 7.56
CA ARG A 528 -58.85 -10.51 8.60
C ARG A 528 -58.20 -11.20 9.79
N GLU A 529 -58.74 -12.35 10.20
CA GLU A 529 -58.19 -13.18 11.28
C GLU A 529 -56.79 -13.70 10.91
N GLU A 530 -56.62 -14.29 9.71
CA GLU A 530 -55.31 -14.73 9.20
C GLU A 530 -54.30 -13.56 9.14
N ILE A 531 -54.71 -12.38 8.66
CA ILE A 531 -53.87 -11.19 8.65
C ILE A 531 -53.51 -10.73 10.07
N SER A 532 -54.38 -10.94 11.07
CA SER A 532 -54.08 -10.63 12.47
C SER A 532 -53.07 -11.62 13.07
N GLU A 533 -53.28 -12.93 12.87
CA GLU A 533 -52.33 -13.95 13.31
C GLU A 533 -50.94 -13.74 12.68
N LEU A 534 -50.87 -13.46 11.38
CA LEU A 534 -49.61 -13.17 10.70
C LEU A 534 -48.93 -11.90 11.25
N ARG A 535 -49.69 -10.88 11.67
CA ARG A 535 -49.14 -9.67 12.31
C ARG A 535 -48.59 -9.95 13.69
N ASP A 536 -49.27 -10.73 14.52
CA ASP A 536 -48.82 -11.04 15.87
C ASP A 536 -47.68 -12.07 15.90
N ASN A 537 -47.66 -13.03 14.96
CA ASN A 537 -46.48 -13.86 14.68
C ASN A 537 -45.27 -12.99 14.25
N MET A 538 -45.47 -11.99 13.37
CA MET A 538 -44.41 -11.04 13.01
C MET A 538 -43.95 -10.18 14.19
N ARG A 539 -44.86 -9.75 15.07
CA ARG A 539 -44.54 -9.03 16.32
C ARG A 539 -43.68 -9.90 17.24
N GLN A 540 -44.06 -11.15 17.43
CA GLN A 540 -43.34 -12.10 18.29
C GLN A 540 -41.95 -12.42 17.73
N ASN A 541 -41.82 -12.57 16.41
CA ASN A 541 -40.54 -12.73 15.71
C ASN A 541 -39.64 -11.48 15.81
N TYR A 542 -40.22 -10.27 15.82
CA TYR A 542 -39.46 -9.04 16.07
C TYR A 542 -38.94 -8.99 17.53
N GLU A 543 -39.76 -9.41 18.50
CA GLU A 543 -39.37 -9.48 19.92
C GLU A 543 -38.26 -10.51 20.19
N THR A 544 -38.26 -11.65 19.48
CA THR A 544 -37.16 -12.64 19.56
C THR A 544 -35.90 -12.17 18.85
N LEU A 545 -36.01 -11.54 17.67
CA LEU A 545 -34.89 -10.91 16.98
C LEU A 545 -34.21 -9.84 17.85
N LYS A 546 -34.98 -8.96 18.49
CA LYS A 546 -34.47 -7.93 19.41
C LYS A 546 -33.72 -8.53 20.62
N LYS A 547 -34.21 -9.66 21.16
CA LYS A 547 -33.51 -10.41 22.22
C LYS A 547 -32.21 -11.07 21.74
N MET A 548 -32.18 -11.55 20.50
CA MET A 548 -30.95 -12.08 19.87
C MET A 548 -29.96 -10.97 19.53
N GLU A 549 -30.42 -9.79 19.12
CA GLU A 549 -29.60 -8.60 18.87
C GLU A 549 -28.97 -8.09 20.17
N GLY A 550 -29.70 -8.07 21.28
CA GLY A 550 -29.16 -7.78 22.61
C GLY A 550 -28.01 -8.71 22.97
N LYS A 551 -28.26 -10.03 22.93
CA LYS A 551 -27.22 -11.05 23.16
C LYS A 551 -26.02 -10.91 22.21
N HIS A 552 -26.25 -10.53 20.95
CA HIS A 552 -25.18 -10.30 19.99
C HIS A 552 -24.36 -9.05 20.34
N LYS A 553 -24.96 -8.01 20.93
CA LYS A 553 -24.22 -6.84 21.45
C LYS A 553 -23.40 -7.21 22.69
N ASP A 554 -23.95 -8.02 23.60
CA ASP A 554 -23.23 -8.51 24.78
C ASP A 554 -22.03 -9.38 24.36
N VAL A 555 -22.24 -10.34 23.45
CA VAL A 555 -21.17 -11.19 22.89
C VAL A 555 -20.15 -10.33 22.14
N LYS A 556 -20.59 -9.37 21.31
CA LYS A 556 -19.68 -8.48 20.58
C LYS A 556 -18.82 -7.65 21.53
N TYR A 557 -19.40 -7.09 22.60
CA TYR A 557 -18.65 -6.35 23.62
C TYR A 557 -17.61 -7.24 24.31
N SER A 558 -17.96 -8.49 24.67
CA SER A 558 -17.00 -9.45 25.22
C SER A 558 -15.89 -9.83 24.23
N GLN A 559 -16.22 -9.95 22.93
CA GLN A 559 -15.27 -10.22 21.88
C GLN A 559 -14.31 -9.03 21.66
N GLU A 560 -14.83 -7.80 21.66
CA GLU A 560 -14.03 -6.58 21.55
C GLU A 560 -13.07 -6.45 22.75
N SER A 561 -13.52 -6.73 23.98
CA SER A 561 -12.65 -6.81 25.18
C SER A 561 -11.54 -7.85 25.02
N LEU A 562 -11.89 -9.08 24.65
CA LEU A 562 -10.91 -10.17 24.45
C LEU A 562 -9.92 -9.86 23.32
N THR A 563 -10.33 -9.17 22.24
CA THR A 563 -9.40 -8.73 21.19
C THR A 563 -8.48 -7.59 21.64
N SER A 564 -8.93 -6.74 22.57
CA SER A 564 -8.11 -5.70 23.20
C SER A 564 -7.07 -6.31 24.15
N GLU A 565 -7.48 -7.27 24.99
CA GLU A 565 -6.58 -8.04 25.86
C GLU A 565 -5.56 -8.84 25.06
N LEU A 566 -5.99 -9.49 23.97
CA LEU A 566 -5.09 -10.22 23.06
C LEU A 566 -4.10 -9.28 22.35
N SER A 567 -4.53 -8.11 21.88
CA SER A 567 -3.62 -7.16 21.22
C SER A 567 -2.60 -6.56 22.20
N LYS A 568 -3.00 -6.31 23.45
CA LYS A 568 -2.10 -5.91 24.54
C LYS A 568 -1.06 -7.00 24.82
N HIS A 569 -1.46 -8.26 24.97
CA HIS A 569 -0.52 -9.36 25.20
C HIS A 569 0.39 -9.65 24.00
N LEU A 570 -0.05 -9.38 22.77
CA LEU A 570 0.82 -9.44 21.58
C LEU A 570 1.89 -8.33 21.60
N ALA A 571 1.53 -7.10 21.99
CA ALA A 571 2.49 -6.00 22.15
C ALA A 571 3.48 -6.25 23.30
N GLU A 572 3.01 -6.71 24.46
CA GLU A 572 3.87 -7.12 25.59
C GLU A 572 4.83 -8.26 25.20
N LYS A 573 4.35 -9.20 24.39
CA LYS A 573 5.18 -10.28 23.84
C LYS A 573 6.24 -9.73 22.88
N GLU A 574 5.88 -8.83 21.96
CA GLU A 574 6.82 -8.21 21.02
C GLU A 574 7.91 -7.39 21.74
N GLU A 575 7.54 -6.62 22.76
CA GLU A 575 8.49 -5.93 23.65
C GLU A 575 9.43 -6.92 24.36
N SER A 576 8.88 -8.02 24.89
CA SER A 576 9.69 -9.07 25.54
C SER A 576 10.63 -9.80 24.58
N GLU A 577 10.21 -10.07 23.35
CA GLU A 577 11.03 -10.70 22.31
C GLU A 577 12.11 -9.76 21.79
N GLN A 578 11.85 -8.45 21.71
CA GLN A 578 12.89 -7.48 21.39
C GLN A 578 13.92 -7.38 22.52
N ARG A 579 13.45 -7.27 23.77
CA ARG A 579 14.33 -7.23 24.95
C ARG A 579 15.20 -8.49 25.11
N ILE A 580 14.72 -9.66 24.66
CA ILE A 580 15.54 -10.88 24.59
C ILE A 580 16.67 -10.73 23.56
N LYS A 581 16.38 -10.27 22.33
CA LYS A 581 17.42 -10.05 21.29
C LYS A 581 18.47 -9.03 21.73
N ASP A 582 18.02 -7.94 22.38
CA ASP A 582 18.91 -6.89 22.88
C ASP A 582 19.88 -7.48 23.93
N LEU A 583 19.38 -8.31 24.85
CA LEU A 583 20.19 -9.03 25.83
C LEU A 583 21.09 -10.12 25.21
N GLU A 584 20.66 -10.80 24.14
CA GLU A 584 21.49 -11.77 23.41
C GLU A 584 22.68 -11.08 22.72
N GLU A 585 22.47 -9.90 22.12
CA GLU A 585 23.56 -9.11 21.52
C GLU A 585 24.48 -8.50 22.60
N ASP A 586 23.95 -8.02 23.74
CA ASP A 586 24.76 -7.61 24.90
C ASP A 586 25.62 -8.77 25.44
N ILE A 587 25.05 -9.97 25.59
CA ILE A 587 25.78 -11.18 26.03
C ILE A 587 26.88 -11.54 25.02
N LYS A 588 26.61 -11.40 23.72
CA LYS A 588 27.59 -11.61 22.65
C LYS A 588 28.73 -10.58 22.70
N VAL A 589 28.43 -9.28 22.81
CA VAL A 589 29.43 -8.21 22.96
C VAL A 589 30.26 -8.41 24.22
N LEU A 590 29.66 -8.80 25.35
CA LEU A 590 30.39 -9.11 26.58
C LEU A 590 31.24 -10.39 26.44
N SER A 591 30.76 -11.41 25.71
CA SER A 591 31.53 -12.62 25.41
C SER A 591 32.74 -12.34 24.53
N ASP A 592 32.59 -11.51 23.50
CA ASP A 592 33.68 -11.17 22.58
C ASP A 592 34.71 -10.26 23.27
N ARG A 593 34.27 -9.24 24.02
CA ARG A 593 35.16 -8.45 24.90
C ARG A 593 35.87 -9.30 25.95
N LYS A 594 35.25 -10.39 26.44
CA LYS A 594 35.93 -11.34 27.32
C LYS A 594 37.01 -12.11 26.56
N LYS A 595 36.74 -12.63 25.35
CA LYS A 595 37.75 -13.31 24.52
C LYS A 595 38.93 -12.39 24.21
N GLU A 596 38.67 -11.13 23.86
CA GLU A 596 39.70 -10.11 23.65
C GLU A 596 40.54 -9.89 24.91
N GLY A 597 39.91 -9.80 26.08
CA GLY A 597 40.60 -9.68 27.37
C GLY A 597 41.40 -10.93 27.77
N ASP A 598 40.84 -12.12 27.58
CA ASP A 598 41.50 -13.41 27.85
C ASP A 598 42.74 -13.57 26.93
N VAL A 599 42.65 -13.20 25.64
CA VAL A 599 43.76 -13.20 24.67
C VAL A 599 44.81 -12.13 24.99
N GLU A 600 44.40 -10.93 25.40
CA GLU A 600 45.33 -9.87 25.80
C GLU A 600 46.07 -10.23 27.10
N LEU A 601 45.43 -10.93 28.04
CA LEU A 601 46.07 -11.48 29.24
C LEU A 601 47.05 -12.61 28.90
N GLU A 602 46.70 -13.51 27.98
CA GLU A 602 47.61 -14.56 27.48
C GLU A 602 48.83 -13.94 26.80
N ARG A 603 48.62 -12.94 25.93
CA ARG A 603 49.69 -12.15 25.29
C ARG A 603 50.56 -11.42 26.32
N GLN A 604 49.99 -10.89 27.40
CA GLN A 604 50.76 -10.27 28.48
C GLN A 604 51.59 -11.30 29.24
N ALA A 605 51.04 -12.48 29.56
CA ALA A 605 51.76 -13.58 30.21
C ALA A 605 52.92 -14.11 29.34
N GLU A 606 52.74 -14.25 28.02
CA GLU A 606 53.81 -14.57 27.08
C GLU A 606 54.93 -13.51 27.08
N ASN A 607 54.56 -12.22 27.11
CA ASN A 607 55.54 -11.13 27.17
C ASN A 607 56.28 -11.09 28.52
N GLU A 608 55.62 -11.36 29.64
CA GLU A 608 56.29 -11.49 30.94
C GLU A 608 57.22 -12.71 31.00
N ALA A 609 56.80 -13.86 30.45
CA ALA A 609 57.64 -15.05 30.31
C ALA A 609 58.88 -14.78 29.45
N ALA A 610 58.70 -14.14 28.29
CA ALA A 610 59.80 -13.72 27.42
C ALA A 610 60.74 -12.70 28.10
N LEU A 611 60.22 -11.79 28.93
CA LEU A 611 61.04 -10.88 29.75
C LEU A 611 61.80 -11.62 30.87
N VAL A 612 61.24 -12.68 31.46
CA VAL A 612 61.96 -13.56 32.40
C VAL A 612 63.05 -14.35 31.68
N GLU A 613 62.77 -14.94 30.53
CA GLU A 613 63.77 -15.67 29.73
C GLU A 613 64.89 -14.74 29.24
N MET A 614 64.56 -13.54 28.76
CA MET A 614 65.55 -12.53 28.38
C MET A 614 66.43 -12.08 29.55
N ARG A 615 65.89 -11.98 30.77
CA ARG A 615 66.71 -11.75 31.98
C ARG A 615 67.65 -12.93 32.25
N GLY A 616 67.14 -14.15 32.25
CA GLY A 616 67.96 -15.36 32.43
C GLY A 616 68.96 -15.63 31.30
N LEU A 617 68.73 -15.13 30.09
CA LEU A 617 69.71 -15.09 29.00
C LEU A 617 70.78 -14.02 29.24
N ARG A 618 70.38 -12.83 29.70
CA ARG A 618 71.29 -11.70 29.98
C ARG A 618 72.22 -12.00 31.16
N GLU A 619 71.72 -12.58 32.25
CA GLU A 619 72.53 -13.02 33.39
C GLU A 619 73.54 -14.10 32.99
N ARG A 620 73.16 -15.04 32.11
CA ARG A 620 74.09 -16.03 31.52
C ARG A 620 75.12 -15.40 30.59
N LEU A 621 74.74 -14.38 29.84
CA LEU A 621 75.67 -13.62 28.98
C LEU A 621 76.69 -12.85 29.84
N GLU A 622 76.24 -12.09 30.85
CA GLU A 622 77.10 -11.33 31.76
C GLU A 622 78.07 -12.26 32.53
N ALA A 623 77.61 -13.43 32.97
CA ALA A 623 78.48 -14.45 33.56
C ALA A 623 79.50 -15.00 32.55
N SER A 624 79.08 -15.26 31.29
CA SER A 624 79.98 -15.69 30.22
C SER A 624 81.02 -14.62 29.88
N GLU A 625 80.62 -13.34 29.80
CA GLU A 625 81.49 -12.20 29.56
C GLU A 625 82.52 -12.08 30.70
N HIS A 626 82.11 -12.17 31.96
CA HIS A 626 83.03 -12.15 33.11
C HIS A 626 84.03 -13.33 33.07
N THR A 627 83.63 -14.53 32.64
CA THR A 627 84.61 -15.64 32.45
C THR A 627 85.56 -15.37 31.28
N ALA A 628 85.07 -14.83 30.16
CA ALA A 628 85.88 -14.46 29.01
C ALA A 628 86.86 -13.31 29.34
N GLU A 629 86.47 -12.33 30.14
CA GLU A 629 87.36 -11.28 30.64
C GLU A 629 88.45 -11.85 31.56
N SER A 630 88.11 -12.84 32.40
CA SER A 630 89.06 -13.49 33.28
C SER A 630 90.12 -14.28 32.49
N LEU A 631 89.69 -15.02 31.47
CA LEU A 631 90.58 -15.71 30.53
C LEU A 631 91.44 -14.71 29.73
N HIS A 632 90.87 -13.58 29.27
CA HIS A 632 91.65 -12.50 28.65
C HIS A 632 92.65 -11.85 29.62
N ARG A 633 92.38 -11.81 30.92
CA ARG A 633 93.33 -11.32 31.94
C ARG A 633 94.51 -12.28 32.07
N GLN A 634 94.23 -13.57 32.23
CA GLN A 634 95.24 -14.64 32.27
C GLN A 634 96.09 -14.70 30.98
N LEU A 635 95.47 -14.58 29.80
CA LEU A 635 96.19 -14.52 28.52
C LEU A 635 97.09 -13.28 28.40
N ARG A 636 96.66 -12.12 28.93
CA ARG A 636 97.51 -10.92 28.99
C ARG A 636 98.67 -11.09 29.96
N GLU A 637 98.47 -11.73 31.12
CA GLU A 637 99.53 -12.06 32.07
C GLU A 637 100.53 -13.10 31.53
N LEU A 638 100.07 -14.09 30.76
CA LEU A 638 100.95 -15.02 30.03
C LEU A 638 101.73 -14.29 28.93
N GLY A 639 101.08 -13.37 28.19
CA GLY A 639 101.72 -12.53 27.18
C GLY A 639 102.80 -11.61 27.76
N THR A 640 102.56 -10.97 28.92
CA THR A 640 103.59 -10.15 29.57
C THR A 640 104.74 -11.00 30.11
N ARG A 641 104.48 -12.18 30.70
CA ARG A 641 105.53 -13.14 31.11
C ARG A 641 106.37 -13.60 29.91
N GLN A 642 105.75 -13.92 28.79
CA GLN A 642 106.45 -14.28 27.55
C GLN A 642 107.30 -13.11 27.02
N GLY A 643 106.78 -11.88 27.11
CA GLY A 643 107.52 -10.66 26.77
C GLY A 643 108.79 -10.48 27.61
N HIS A 644 108.68 -10.62 28.94
CA HIS A 644 109.82 -10.51 29.86
C HIS A 644 110.89 -11.57 29.56
N ALA A 645 110.49 -12.84 29.43
CA ALA A 645 111.41 -13.92 29.06
C ALA A 645 112.06 -13.72 27.68
N HIS A 646 111.38 -13.06 26.74
CA HIS A 646 111.96 -12.72 25.44
C HIS A 646 112.97 -11.56 25.52
N THR A 647 112.73 -10.54 26.37
CA THR A 647 113.71 -9.49 26.64
C THR A 647 114.93 -10.00 27.39
N GLU A 648 114.77 -10.89 28.37
CA GLU A 648 115.88 -11.55 29.07
C GLU A 648 116.72 -12.40 28.09
N LEU A 649 116.08 -13.19 27.22
CA LEU A 649 116.75 -13.96 26.17
C LEU A 649 117.49 -13.05 25.17
N HIS A 650 116.93 -11.88 24.83
CA HIS A 650 117.60 -10.91 23.96
C HIS A 650 118.82 -10.27 24.65
N GLN A 651 118.71 -9.92 25.93
CA GLN A 651 119.80 -9.34 26.72
C GLN A 651 120.94 -10.35 26.92
N ALA A 652 120.63 -11.62 27.22
CA ALA A 652 121.60 -12.70 27.29
C ALA A 652 122.29 -12.94 25.93
N ARG A 653 121.56 -12.86 24.81
CA ARG A 653 122.14 -12.93 23.45
C ARG A 653 123.11 -11.78 23.16
N LEU A 654 122.81 -10.55 23.61
CA LEU A 654 123.75 -9.43 23.51
C LEU A 654 125.02 -9.69 24.34
N GLN A 655 124.88 -10.16 25.58
CA GLN A 655 126.03 -10.47 26.44
C GLN A 655 126.91 -11.57 25.83
N VAL A 656 126.31 -12.64 25.29
CA VAL A 656 127.05 -13.70 24.57
C VAL A 656 127.76 -13.14 23.33
N ALA A 657 127.12 -12.27 22.54
CA ALA A 657 127.76 -11.65 21.38
C ALA A 657 128.93 -10.75 21.77
N GLN A 658 128.79 -9.96 22.84
CA GLN A 658 129.84 -9.07 23.36
C GLN A 658 131.04 -9.87 23.90
N LEU A 659 130.80 -10.91 24.70
CA LEU A 659 131.85 -11.81 25.19
C LEU A 659 132.53 -12.59 24.05
N THR A 660 131.78 -12.96 23.00
CA THR A 660 132.34 -13.60 21.80
C THR A 660 133.27 -12.66 21.04
N LEU A 661 132.95 -11.36 20.97
CA LEU A 661 133.82 -10.35 20.36
C LEU A 661 135.13 -10.22 21.16
N GLN A 662 135.05 -10.02 22.48
CA GLN A 662 136.24 -9.92 23.34
C GLN A 662 137.11 -11.18 23.27
N LEU A 663 136.50 -12.37 23.28
CA LEU A 663 137.22 -13.63 23.11
C LEU A 663 137.91 -13.72 21.74
N SER A 664 137.33 -13.11 20.69
CA SER A 664 137.95 -13.07 19.36
C SER A 664 139.13 -12.09 19.26
N GLU A 665 139.07 -10.97 19.99
CA GLU A 665 140.15 -9.97 20.11
C GLU A 665 141.34 -10.56 20.88
N GLU A 666 141.11 -11.17 22.04
CA GLU A 666 142.11 -11.93 22.81
C GLU A 666 142.74 -13.06 21.98
N ASN A 667 141.94 -13.78 21.19
CA ASN A 667 142.44 -14.82 20.28
C ASN A 667 143.20 -14.25 19.06
N LEU A 668 143.11 -12.96 18.75
CA LEU A 668 143.95 -12.31 17.74
C LEU A 668 145.31 -11.95 18.35
N LEU A 669 145.32 -11.28 19.50
CA LEU A 669 146.53 -10.93 20.25
C LEU A 669 147.38 -12.17 20.56
N LEU A 670 146.77 -13.24 21.07
CA LEU A 670 147.45 -14.53 21.31
C LEU A 670 148.00 -15.21 20.04
N ARG A 671 147.54 -14.85 18.84
CA ARG A 671 148.13 -15.33 17.58
C ARG A 671 149.29 -14.45 17.14
N GLU A 672 149.20 -13.14 17.31
CA GLU A 672 150.27 -12.19 17.00
C GLU A 672 151.49 -12.41 17.91
N GLU A 673 151.29 -12.57 19.22
CA GLU A 673 152.38 -12.93 20.14
C GLU A 673 153.04 -14.26 19.78
N ARG A 674 152.25 -15.29 19.42
CA ARG A 674 152.78 -16.60 18.99
C ARG A 674 153.52 -16.52 17.67
N ALA A 675 153.14 -15.63 16.76
CA ALA A 675 153.84 -15.39 15.50
C ALA A 675 155.19 -14.69 15.75
N ASN A 676 155.22 -13.68 16.63
CA ASN A 676 156.44 -12.99 17.04
C ASN A 676 157.42 -13.96 17.74
N TRP A 677 156.95 -14.74 18.71
CA TRP A 677 157.76 -15.78 19.36
C TRP A 677 158.29 -16.85 18.39
N ALA A 678 157.51 -17.20 17.36
CA ALA A 678 157.97 -18.14 16.34
C ALA A 678 159.08 -17.53 15.46
N LEU A 679 159.03 -16.24 15.17
CA LEU A 679 160.03 -15.50 14.41
C LEU A 679 161.34 -15.33 15.20
N GLU A 680 161.27 -14.87 16.45
CA GLU A 680 162.43 -14.72 17.33
C GLU A 680 163.16 -16.04 17.58
N ARG A 681 162.41 -17.13 17.84
CA ARG A 681 163.00 -18.46 18.04
C ARG A 681 163.82 -18.91 16.82
N GLU A 682 163.40 -18.55 15.61
CA GLU A 682 164.09 -18.96 14.39
C GLU A 682 165.31 -18.07 14.08
N THR A 683 165.29 -16.77 14.45
CA THR A 683 166.51 -15.94 14.41
C THR A 683 167.55 -16.41 15.43
N TYR A 684 167.13 -16.80 16.64
CA TYR A 684 168.02 -17.41 17.64
C TYR A 684 168.62 -18.74 17.17
N LYS A 685 167.87 -19.61 16.47
CA LYS A 685 168.44 -20.82 15.86
C LYS A 685 169.54 -20.48 14.85
N HIS A 686 169.28 -19.58 13.90
CA HIS A 686 170.26 -19.23 12.88
C HIS A 686 171.53 -18.58 13.45
N ALA A 687 171.40 -17.77 14.51
CA ALA A 687 172.54 -17.28 15.29
C ALA A 687 173.35 -18.46 15.89
N ALA A 688 172.70 -19.38 16.60
CA ALA A 688 173.36 -20.55 17.18
C ALA A 688 174.01 -21.47 16.13
N GLU A 689 173.42 -21.59 14.93
CA GLU A 689 173.97 -22.38 13.83
C GLU A 689 175.18 -21.69 13.14
N THR A 690 175.24 -20.36 13.10
CA THR A 690 176.45 -19.66 12.65
C THR A 690 177.57 -19.76 13.68
N ASP A 691 177.28 -19.64 14.98
CA ASP A 691 178.30 -19.78 16.02
C ASP A 691 178.78 -21.22 16.18
N LYS A 692 177.92 -22.21 15.97
CA LYS A 692 178.31 -23.63 15.84
C LYS A 692 179.32 -23.86 14.71
N LYS A 693 179.15 -23.20 13.55
CA LYS A 693 180.12 -23.30 12.43
C LYS A 693 181.47 -22.69 12.80
N LYS A 694 181.47 -21.48 13.38
CA LYS A 694 182.71 -20.82 13.88
C LYS A 694 183.44 -21.70 14.90
N LEU A 695 182.71 -22.32 15.82
CA LEU A 695 183.27 -23.25 16.81
C LEU A 695 183.86 -24.52 16.15
N GLN A 696 183.24 -25.05 15.10
CA GLN A 696 183.81 -26.18 14.35
C GLN A 696 185.07 -25.79 13.56
N GLU A 697 185.09 -24.61 12.94
CA GLU A 697 186.28 -24.08 12.25
C GLU A 697 187.45 -23.88 13.23
N LEU A 698 187.19 -23.23 14.38
CA LEU A 698 188.18 -23.04 15.44
C LEU A 698 188.64 -24.37 16.06
N SER A 699 187.73 -25.33 16.28
CA SER A 699 188.09 -26.67 16.80
C SER A 699 189.02 -27.42 15.84
N CYS A 700 188.75 -27.37 14.53
CA CYS A 700 189.63 -27.93 13.51
C CYS A 700 190.96 -27.19 13.38
N GLU A 701 191.09 -25.96 13.88
CA GLU A 701 192.33 -25.19 13.90
C GLU A 701 193.16 -25.43 15.16
N VAL A 702 192.51 -25.55 16.32
CA VAL A 702 193.13 -25.97 17.58
C VAL A 702 193.67 -27.39 17.44
N GLN A 703 192.89 -28.34 16.91
CA GLN A 703 193.34 -29.73 16.76
C GLN A 703 194.58 -29.85 15.85
N ARG A 704 194.59 -29.16 14.69
CA ARG A 704 195.79 -29.08 13.82
C ARG A 704 197.01 -28.48 14.54
N LYS A 705 196.80 -27.55 15.47
CA LYS A 705 197.86 -26.95 16.29
C LYS A 705 198.36 -27.89 17.38
N GLU A 706 197.48 -28.67 17.98
CA GLU A 706 197.82 -29.65 19.04
C GLU A 706 198.53 -30.88 18.48
N GLU A 707 198.10 -31.40 17.32
CA GLU A 707 198.77 -32.49 16.59
C GLU A 707 200.23 -32.11 16.28
N TRP A 708 200.46 -30.94 15.66
CA TRP A 708 201.80 -30.40 15.41
C TRP A 708 202.63 -30.23 16.69
N LEU A 709 202.00 -29.79 17.79
CA LEU A 709 202.64 -29.64 19.11
C LEU A 709 202.83 -30.98 19.85
N GLN A 710 202.31 -32.11 19.36
CA GLN A 710 202.67 -33.44 19.85
C GLN A 710 203.84 -34.02 19.05
N GLU A 711 203.89 -33.83 17.73
CA GLU A 711 205.04 -34.25 16.91
C GLU A 711 206.35 -33.60 17.40
N GLU A 712 206.39 -32.27 17.55
CA GLU A 712 207.53 -31.52 18.10
C GLU A 712 207.99 -32.04 19.48
N ARG A 713 207.04 -32.40 20.36
CA ARG A 713 207.36 -32.94 21.69
C ARG A 713 207.89 -34.37 21.64
N MET A 714 207.32 -35.22 20.80
CA MET A 714 207.78 -36.59 20.60
C MET A 714 209.21 -36.62 20.04
N GLU A 715 209.54 -35.73 19.10
CA GLU A 715 210.90 -35.62 18.57
C GLU A 715 211.88 -35.06 19.61
N ARG A 716 211.48 -34.07 20.41
CA ARG A 716 212.34 -33.52 21.48
C ARG A 716 212.60 -34.53 22.60
N GLU A 717 211.56 -35.23 23.06
CA GLU A 717 211.65 -36.23 24.14
C GLU A 717 212.49 -37.44 23.71
N LYS A 718 212.38 -37.87 22.45
CA LYS A 718 213.26 -38.88 21.86
C LYS A 718 214.74 -38.46 21.91
N LEU A 719 215.05 -37.21 21.56
CA LEU A 719 216.43 -36.70 21.56
C LEU A 719 216.99 -36.52 22.98
N GLU A 720 216.15 -36.14 23.95
CA GLU A 720 216.55 -36.09 25.37
C GLU A 720 216.89 -37.48 25.93
N VAL A 721 216.16 -38.54 25.52
CA VAL A 721 216.47 -39.94 25.89
C VAL A 721 217.78 -40.44 25.26
N GLU A 722 218.06 -40.10 23.99
CA GLU A 722 219.33 -40.45 23.34
C GLU A 722 220.53 -39.78 24.07
N LEU A 723 220.37 -38.53 24.50
CA LEU A 723 221.36 -37.78 25.31
C LEU A 723 221.58 -38.36 26.71
N GLU A 724 220.54 -38.86 27.39
CA GLU A 724 220.70 -39.46 28.72
C GLU A 724 221.39 -40.84 28.65
N CYS A 725 221.13 -41.61 27.60
CA CYS A 725 221.77 -42.91 27.36
C CYS A 725 223.32 -42.78 27.22
N GLU A 726 223.81 -41.72 26.56
CA GLU A 726 225.25 -41.46 26.42
C GLU A 726 225.92 -41.04 27.75
N ARG A 727 225.19 -40.34 28.62
CA ARG A 727 225.67 -39.97 29.97
C ARG A 727 225.80 -41.19 30.88
N ASP A 728 224.95 -42.19 30.73
CA ASP A 728 225.00 -43.41 31.54
C ASP A 728 226.17 -44.32 31.19
N CYS A 729 226.57 -44.42 29.92
CA CYS A 729 227.82 -45.06 29.52
C CYS A 729 229.04 -44.44 30.22
N ASN A 730 229.10 -43.11 30.31
CA ASN A 730 230.18 -42.39 31.01
C ASN A 730 230.19 -42.66 32.53
N ARG A 731 229.02 -42.89 33.14
CA ARG A 731 228.90 -43.18 34.58
C ARG A 731 229.46 -44.55 34.96
N VAL A 732 229.38 -45.55 34.07
CA VAL A 732 229.91 -46.91 34.34
C VAL A 732 231.44 -46.92 34.36
N LEU A 733 232.11 -46.27 33.40
CA LEU A 733 233.58 -46.31 33.30
C LEU A 733 234.29 -45.66 34.51
N LEU A 734 233.65 -44.65 35.12
CA LEU A 734 234.10 -44.01 36.37
C LEU A 734 233.93 -44.89 37.62
N SER A 735 233.23 -46.03 37.53
CA SER A 735 233.03 -46.96 38.65
C SER A 735 234.14 -48.01 38.77
N ASP A 736 234.69 -48.50 37.64
CA ASP A 736 235.71 -49.55 37.65
C ASP A 736 237.13 -49.02 37.93
N THR A 737 237.52 -47.86 37.39
CA THR A 737 238.82 -47.24 37.73
C THR A 737 238.90 -46.86 39.22
N LYS A 738 237.75 -46.52 39.82
CA LYS A 738 237.59 -46.27 41.26
C LYS A 738 237.71 -47.55 42.11
N ARG A 739 237.64 -48.74 41.50
CA ARG A 739 237.80 -50.05 42.14
C ARG A 739 239.27 -50.47 42.19
N GLU A 740 240.04 -50.23 41.13
CA GLU A 740 241.50 -50.47 41.13
C GLU A 740 242.23 -49.61 42.19
N LEU A 741 241.73 -48.38 42.43
CA LEU A 741 242.23 -47.49 43.48
C LEU A 741 242.06 -48.04 44.93
N GLN A 742 241.36 -49.16 45.14
CA GLN A 742 241.19 -49.79 46.45
C GLN A 742 242.17 -50.93 46.75
N GLU A 743 242.80 -51.55 45.74
CA GLU A 743 243.66 -52.73 45.95
C GLU A 743 245.14 -52.38 46.19
N LEU A 744 245.64 -51.24 45.68
CA LEU A 744 246.98 -50.72 46.03
C LEU A 744 247.04 -49.93 47.35
N LYS A 745 246.15 -50.27 48.29
CA LYS A 745 246.18 -49.84 49.70
C LYS A 745 247.31 -50.52 50.52
N ALA A 746 248.12 -51.35 49.85
CA ALA A 746 249.13 -52.27 50.39
C ALA A 746 250.33 -51.65 51.17
N ALA A 747 251.03 -50.66 50.60
CA ALA A 747 252.39 -50.35 51.04
C ALA A 747 252.87 -48.89 50.86
N ARG A 748 253.56 -48.40 51.90
CA ARG A 748 254.65 -47.38 51.87
C ARG A 748 254.30 -45.89 51.61
N GLY A 749 253.76 -45.23 52.65
CA GLY A 749 254.27 -43.94 53.18
C GLY A 749 254.04 -42.62 52.41
N SER A 750 254.40 -41.49 53.09
CA SER A 750 254.66 -40.12 52.56
C SER A 750 253.57 -39.46 51.69
N SER A 751 252.83 -38.43 52.12
CA SER A 751 253.20 -36.99 52.37
C SER A 751 253.26 -36.11 51.11
N PHE A 752 253.10 -34.77 51.28
CA PHE A 752 252.92 -33.72 50.24
C PHE A 752 251.50 -33.73 49.61
N GLU A 753 250.79 -32.64 49.28
CA GLU A 753 251.05 -31.22 48.88
C GLU A 753 250.94 -30.94 47.35
N ASP A 754 250.57 -29.69 47.03
CA ASP A 754 250.64 -28.91 45.77
C ASP A 754 249.75 -29.20 44.52
N ASP A 755 248.82 -28.26 44.28
CA ASP A 755 248.60 -27.34 43.12
C ASP A 755 248.95 -27.61 41.61
N GLU A 756 248.45 -26.67 40.77
CA GLU A 756 248.75 -26.28 39.36
C GLU A 756 247.98 -26.84 38.11
N ASP A 757 247.07 -25.98 37.59
CA ASP A 757 247.10 -25.29 36.27
C ASP A 757 246.37 -25.80 34.96
N ALA A 758 246.13 -24.82 34.06
CA ALA A 758 246.03 -24.87 32.57
C ALA A 758 244.71 -25.19 31.78
N ALA A 759 243.83 -24.18 31.69
CA ALA A 759 243.42 -23.47 30.44
C ALA A 759 242.68 -24.12 29.20
N SER A 760 241.54 -23.49 28.84
CA SER A 760 241.22 -22.84 27.51
C SER A 760 240.06 -23.34 26.59
N ALA A 761 239.59 -22.39 25.75
CA ALA A 761 238.73 -22.49 24.53
C ALA A 761 237.17 -22.33 24.61
N SER A 762 236.58 -21.95 23.47
CA SER A 762 235.21 -21.42 23.20
C SER A 762 234.97 -21.42 21.65
N PRO A 763 233.88 -20.91 20.96
CA PRO A 763 232.74 -20.06 21.40
C PRO A 763 231.33 -20.24 20.69
N ARG A 764 230.40 -19.29 20.95
CA ARG A 764 229.16 -18.89 20.18
C ARG A 764 227.86 -19.72 20.34
N SER A 765 226.60 -19.20 20.25
CA SER A 765 226.08 -17.80 20.07
C SER A 765 224.51 -17.64 20.14
N ILE A 766 223.97 -16.68 20.95
CA ILE A 766 222.80 -15.76 20.71
C ILE A 766 221.35 -16.37 20.56
N CYS A 767 220.22 -15.88 21.11
CA CYS A 767 219.85 -14.72 21.99
C CYS A 767 218.51 -14.90 22.78
N SER A 768 218.13 -13.86 23.57
CA SER A 768 216.82 -13.63 24.26
C SER A 768 215.96 -12.58 23.48
N PRO A 769 215.12 -11.63 24.03
CA PRO A 769 214.32 -11.46 25.28
C PRO A 769 212.89 -10.73 25.17
N LEU A 770 212.10 -10.72 26.27
CA LEU A 770 211.22 -9.63 26.86
C LEU A 770 210.01 -8.89 26.16
N PHE A 771 209.00 -8.52 27.01
CA PHE A 771 208.20 -7.25 27.15
C PHE A 771 206.86 -6.89 26.40
N PHE A 772 205.78 -6.69 27.22
CA PHE A 772 204.82 -5.54 27.34
C PHE A 772 203.63 -5.19 26.39
N SER A 773 202.65 -4.45 26.98
CA SER A 773 201.64 -3.49 26.39
C SER A 773 200.36 -4.01 25.66
N THR A 774 199.21 -3.31 25.51
CA THR A 774 198.46 -2.21 26.23
C THR A 774 197.04 -1.96 25.59
N HIS A 775 196.07 -1.38 26.33
CA HIS A 775 194.78 -0.76 25.85
C HIS A 775 193.73 -1.70 25.18
N LEU A 776 192.45 -1.37 24.91
CA LEU A 776 191.64 -0.11 24.93
C LEU A 776 190.14 -0.36 25.35
N GLU A 777 189.30 0.68 25.33
CA GLU A 777 187.90 0.82 25.82
C GLU A 777 186.80 0.58 24.72
N ARG A 778 185.47 0.93 24.76
CA ARG A 778 184.54 1.70 25.65
C ARG A 778 183.03 1.46 25.26
N LEU A 779 182.07 1.99 26.05
CA LEU A 779 180.67 2.43 25.67
C LEU A 779 179.55 1.37 25.37
N ASP A 780 178.23 1.57 25.64
CA ASP A 780 177.46 2.57 26.43
C ASP A 780 176.06 2.00 26.92
N ARG A 781 175.28 2.81 27.67
CA ARG A 781 173.82 2.79 28.10
C ARG A 781 172.81 1.76 27.53
N GLY A 782 171.65 1.45 28.16
CA GLY A 782 170.87 2.07 29.29
C GLY A 782 169.35 2.12 28.93
N GLU A 783 168.34 2.51 29.74
CA GLU A 783 168.18 2.97 31.15
C GLU A 783 166.82 2.39 31.74
N ILE A 784 166.01 3.04 32.63
CA ILE A 784 164.93 2.36 33.46
C ILE A 784 163.56 3.13 33.61
N PRO A 785 162.37 2.48 33.41
CA PRO A 785 161.29 2.22 34.43
C PRO A 785 160.62 0.81 34.28
N ALA A 786 159.65 0.24 35.06
CA ALA A 786 158.56 0.63 36.02
C ALA A 786 157.14 0.88 35.40
N GLU A 787 155.95 0.63 36.02
CA GLU A 787 155.52 0.37 37.43
C GLU A 787 154.12 -0.34 37.59
N THR A 788 153.75 -0.88 38.78
CA THR A 788 152.39 -1.27 39.34
C THR A 788 151.54 -2.41 38.67
N HIS A 789 150.96 -3.42 39.36
CA HIS A 789 149.89 -3.54 40.42
C HIS A 789 148.42 -3.37 39.89
N ILE A 790 147.37 -4.11 40.30
CA ILE A 790 147.12 -4.99 41.47
C ILE A 790 146.15 -6.19 41.19
N GLN A 791 146.11 -7.14 42.12
CA GLN A 791 145.33 -8.38 42.30
C GLN A 791 143.92 -8.57 41.69
N SER A 792 143.59 -9.84 41.39
CA SER A 792 142.27 -10.47 41.64
C SER A 792 142.47 -11.91 42.17
N LYS A 793 141.47 -12.46 42.89
CA LYS A 793 141.27 -13.92 43.01
C LYS A 793 139.84 -14.27 43.45
N GLU A 794 139.34 -15.39 42.95
CA GLU A 794 137.94 -15.82 43.00
C GLU A 794 137.59 -16.75 44.19
N GLU A 795 136.27 -16.91 44.43
CA GLU A 795 135.57 -18.19 44.69
C GLU A 795 135.82 -18.98 46.01
N GLU A 796 134.98 -19.94 46.45
CA GLU A 796 133.74 -20.55 45.90
C GLU A 796 132.84 -21.13 47.03
N GLN A 797 131.58 -21.48 46.70
CA GLN A 797 130.74 -22.55 47.33
C GLN A 797 130.40 -22.43 48.86
N ALA A 798 129.45 -23.18 49.44
CA ALA A 798 128.60 -24.26 48.92
C ALA A 798 127.12 -24.19 49.39
N SER A 799 126.28 -24.93 48.68
CA SER A 799 124.86 -25.24 48.90
C SER A 799 124.51 -25.97 50.21
N ASP A 800 123.20 -26.02 50.54
CA ASP A 800 122.57 -27.30 50.91
C ASP A 800 121.12 -27.40 50.39
N THR A 801 120.57 -28.61 50.21
CA THR A 801 119.33 -28.88 49.43
C THR A 801 118.55 -30.13 49.89
N GLN A 802 117.25 -29.99 50.18
CA GLN A 802 116.17 -31.01 50.07
C GLN A 802 114.81 -30.29 50.32
N ALA A 803 113.71 -30.47 49.55
CA ALA A 803 112.99 -31.68 49.10
C ALA A 803 112.13 -32.30 50.24
N ALA A 804 110.87 -32.70 50.03
CA ALA A 804 109.93 -32.55 48.90
C ALA A 804 108.47 -32.77 49.40
N ASP A 805 107.45 -32.56 48.56
CA ASP A 805 106.58 -33.68 48.12
C ASP A 805 105.71 -33.35 46.88
N SER A 806 105.04 -34.37 46.32
CA SER A 806 104.37 -34.37 45.01
C SER A 806 102.85 -34.01 45.01
N PRO A 807 102.25 -33.70 43.84
CA PRO A 807 100.95 -33.03 43.74
C PRO A 807 99.76 -33.92 43.31
N MET A 808 98.56 -33.38 43.44
CA MET A 808 97.42 -33.63 42.54
C MET A 808 96.52 -32.38 42.49
N TRP A 809 95.85 -32.19 41.33
CA TRP A 809 95.17 -30.95 40.86
C TRP A 809 96.13 -29.88 40.35
#